data_AF-A0A255T725-F1
#
_entry.id   AF-A0A255T725-F1
#
_cell.length_a   1.000
_cell.length_b   1.000
_cell.length_c   1.000
_cell.angle_alpha   90.00
_cell.angle_beta   90.00
_cell.angle_gamma   90.00
#
_symmetry.space_group_name_H-M   'P 1'
#
loop_
_entity.id
_entity.type
_entity.pdbx_description
1 polymer ?
#
loop_
_entity_poly.entity_id
_entity_poly.type
_entity_poly.pdbx_seq_one_letter_code
_entity_poly.pdbx_strand_id
1 'polypeptide(L)'
;MKRIYSLLSFVVLTCAPAQQVLANVYSFRLKNALGFARQNETVEVQIPGTDKLNAMTLSSEDGKVIPFELCGQHGIRFQCSIAHGSTMGYELTDGTRKAPKKLTYAAIKSPSSRSDIAWENDRSAYRMYSSVLLQKEPNTGNGVDIWAKKKSENIVDAMYSLSNYHSESEYGVDAFSVNGKRLGAGGVSHVVGGKLVVHAPHDKCVVNENGALGSSFTLTYNNIVVDGVSYTKTLTVSTTAGSLLNKATVCYTPVKAGTGKPMTLAVALYQHTDMSSVKTDGIAYTETPGVAGWAENKSEGSVTSTGARFYQGCYVPAEGTRTQVIDHHLCVTVDYQPGTELTYYFGGGWSVFPQGTYTCDEDWFDALDRFKETIDHPIVETSWKEDLPLKDDVIALLNKANMYWQQGHPTHGDHFWNRAVYHTGNMEAYKVTGEQQYLDYSVAWAERNNYWGQTGTDKSLWKFGYGESADYVLFGDNQICFQIYADLYNLLGGKEKIARAREVMEYQISTDESGYLWWVDGFYMVLPIMTKLYNITGNQLYLDKMYEYWRWGTDLMWDEEAGLYYRDRHYIYPEHTTASGNKDFWARGDGWIFAALARVLDELPETDAHREEYIHYYRRLAESLASCQRMDKQGNGYWCRSLLDEPYAPGYETSGTALNTFGFAWGINNGLLDESKYGAVLQHAWQYLTNIALKDNGLVGYVQPIGSNAAPGTYISESQTADFGVGAFLLAAAEMSRYAVGEQSALPLRVTTATMANASTIQFRLNQLPDEKELQYENHYLLDGAPMDIASVTHDGTGTVTINLSEPLDYGRYTLTVTGLLSVDGVAMTDDYNNMIVNTVPFYANKTIKSVTAIGAQSGNPAVNVIDGKLSTRWSQEGKMQWIQFDLGSVQYIYAVDLAWYLGNTRVNYFDIKCSIDGMTWTELDMDETSSGMTNEVERYTFDVTKARYVRIYCNCASTSTWNSMTEARVCVVDDINGIVSATDDKLNDESVRVYDLLGRNISNYQVTSSQIIIKKGRKVFMKKK
;
A
#
# COMPACT_ATOMS: atom_id res chain seq x y z
N MET A 1 -67.28 38.78 -9.79
CA MET A 1 -67.19 38.27 -11.17
C MET A 1 -66.36 36.99 -11.15
N LYS A 2 -66.88 35.94 -11.79
CA LYS A 2 -66.68 34.51 -11.49
C LYS A 2 -65.27 34.02 -11.87
N ARG A 3 -64.51 33.48 -10.92
CA ARG A 3 -63.41 32.53 -11.16
C ARG A 3 -63.72 31.25 -10.39
N ILE A 4 -63.90 30.19 -11.15
CA ILE A 4 -64.25 28.84 -10.71
C ILE A 4 -62.97 28.15 -10.25
N TYR A 5 -63.01 27.64 -9.02
CA TYR A 5 -62.13 26.60 -8.50
C TYR A 5 -62.67 25.21 -8.90
N SER A 6 -61.79 24.22 -8.78
CA SER A 6 -62.02 22.80 -8.45
C SER A 6 -61.87 21.73 -9.54
N LEU A 7 -61.24 20.65 -9.07
CA LEU A 7 -60.60 19.49 -9.70
C LEU A 7 -61.53 18.55 -10.50
N LEU A 8 -60.85 17.67 -11.27
CA LEU A 8 -61.14 16.30 -11.76
C LEU A 8 -61.07 16.28 -13.30
N SER A 9 -60.21 15.50 -13.98
CA SER A 9 -60.10 14.03 -13.89
C SER A 9 -58.85 13.52 -14.65
N PHE A 10 -58.39 12.34 -14.23
CA PHE A 10 -57.47 11.44 -14.94
C PHE A 10 -57.74 11.30 -16.45
N VAL A 11 -56.68 11.32 -17.26
CA VAL A 11 -56.57 10.50 -18.48
C VAL A 11 -55.15 9.94 -18.54
N VAL A 12 -55.06 8.61 -18.46
CA VAL A 12 -53.88 7.81 -18.74
C VAL A 12 -53.52 7.99 -20.22
N LEU A 13 -52.33 8.50 -20.50
CA LEU A 13 -51.70 8.43 -21.82
C LEU A 13 -50.37 7.71 -21.68
N THR A 14 -50.33 6.58 -22.36
CA THR A 14 -49.25 5.59 -22.50
C THR A 14 -47.88 6.24 -22.65
N CYS A 15 -46.98 5.95 -21.70
CA CYS A 15 -45.57 6.28 -21.81
C CYS A 15 -44.93 5.32 -22.83
N ALA A 16 -44.65 5.81 -24.03
CA ALA A 16 -43.61 5.23 -24.87
C ALA A 16 -42.26 5.54 -24.19
N PRO A 17 -41.32 4.59 -24.08
CA PRO A 17 -40.01 4.90 -23.53
C PRO A 17 -39.36 5.98 -24.40
N ALA A 18 -39.06 7.12 -23.80
CA ALA A 18 -38.21 8.13 -24.40
C ALA A 18 -36.88 7.45 -24.73
N GLN A 19 -36.57 7.37 -26.01
CA GLN A 19 -35.28 6.94 -26.50
C GLN A 19 -34.27 7.96 -25.99
N GLN A 20 -33.59 7.61 -24.89
CA GLN A 20 -32.53 8.41 -24.29
C GLN A 20 -31.45 8.56 -25.36
N VAL A 21 -31.26 9.77 -25.87
CA VAL A 21 -30.10 10.09 -26.71
C VAL A 21 -28.90 9.95 -25.78
N LEU A 22 -28.17 8.84 -25.88
CA LEU A 22 -26.90 8.66 -25.19
C LEU A 22 -25.99 9.81 -25.60
N ALA A 23 -25.54 10.61 -24.63
CA ALA A 23 -24.48 11.58 -24.85
C ALA A 23 -23.23 10.83 -25.33
N ASN A 24 -22.52 11.37 -26.31
CA ASN A 24 -21.24 10.81 -26.73
C ASN A 24 -20.22 11.15 -25.64
N VAL A 25 -20.06 10.25 -24.68
CA VAL A 25 -19.05 10.33 -23.62
C VAL A 25 -17.84 9.52 -24.06
N TYR A 26 -16.66 10.13 -24.03
CA TYR A 26 -15.40 9.42 -24.17
C TYR A 26 -14.60 9.57 -22.89
N SER A 27 -14.34 8.45 -22.21
CA SER A 27 -13.59 8.41 -20.95
C SER A 27 -12.27 7.70 -21.15
N PHE A 28 -11.22 8.25 -20.58
CA PHE A 28 -9.89 7.64 -20.60
C PHE A 28 -9.17 7.94 -19.29
N ARG A 29 -8.12 7.18 -18.98
CA ARG A 29 -7.33 7.37 -17.77
C ARG A 29 -5.86 7.41 -18.12
N LEU A 30 -5.11 8.23 -17.39
CA LEU A 30 -3.68 8.42 -17.57
C LEU A 30 -2.94 7.98 -16.30
N LYS A 31 -1.93 7.11 -16.43
CA LYS A 31 -1.15 6.58 -15.30
C LYS A 31 0.24 7.21 -15.25
N ASN A 32 0.64 7.67 -14.06
CA ASN A 32 2.03 8.03 -13.75
C ASN A 32 2.66 6.89 -12.93
N ALA A 33 3.53 6.11 -13.56
CA ALA A 33 4.19 4.96 -12.92
C ALA A 33 5.43 5.33 -12.10
N LEU A 34 5.87 6.61 -12.13
CA LEU A 34 7.09 7.02 -11.43
C LEU A 34 6.84 7.32 -9.95
N GLY A 35 7.91 7.20 -9.16
CA GLY A 35 7.96 7.54 -7.73
C GLY A 35 7.88 9.03 -7.40
N PHE A 36 7.66 9.90 -8.39
CA PHE A 36 7.45 11.34 -8.20
C PHE A 36 6.24 11.85 -8.98
N ALA A 37 5.65 12.95 -8.50
CA ALA A 37 4.49 13.57 -9.14
C ALA A 37 4.88 14.29 -10.44
N ARG A 38 4.04 14.16 -11.47
CA ARG A 38 4.16 14.90 -12.73
C ARG A 38 3.20 16.08 -12.71
N GLN A 39 3.73 17.29 -12.91
CA GLN A 39 2.97 18.53 -12.78
C GLN A 39 2.97 19.31 -14.10
N ASN A 40 1.77 19.63 -14.59
CA ASN A 40 1.56 20.33 -15.86
C ASN A 40 2.29 19.70 -17.06
N GLU A 41 2.42 18.37 -17.06
CA GLU A 41 3.03 17.63 -18.15
C GLU A 41 2.08 17.61 -19.35
N THR A 42 2.60 17.93 -20.53
CA THR A 42 1.79 17.95 -21.74
C THR A 42 1.67 16.52 -22.29
N VAL A 43 0.44 16.05 -22.42
CA VAL A 43 0.08 14.73 -22.96
C VAL A 43 -0.73 14.87 -24.23
N GLU A 44 -0.58 13.88 -25.12
CA GLU A 44 -1.38 13.74 -26.34
C GLU A 44 -2.18 12.45 -26.27
N VAL A 45 -3.49 12.53 -26.53
CA VAL A 45 -4.42 11.40 -26.47
C VAL A 45 -5.19 11.32 -27.79
N GLN A 46 -5.30 10.13 -28.36
CA GLN A 46 -6.07 9.90 -29.58
C GLN A 46 -7.52 9.56 -29.23
N ILE A 47 -8.48 10.28 -29.81
CA ILE A 47 -9.91 10.12 -29.54
C ILE A 47 -10.58 9.44 -30.74
N PRO A 48 -10.85 8.13 -30.69
CA PRO A 48 -11.49 7.42 -31.78
C PRO A 48 -12.96 7.85 -31.97
N GLY A 49 -13.42 7.91 -33.22
CA GLY A 49 -14.84 7.89 -33.54
C GLY A 49 -15.62 9.21 -33.44
N THR A 50 -14.97 10.36 -33.28
CA THR A 50 -15.65 11.67 -33.30
C THR A 50 -14.88 12.76 -34.05
N ASP A 51 -15.53 13.40 -35.01
CA ASP A 51 -15.03 14.61 -35.68
C ASP A 51 -15.43 15.91 -34.94
N LYS A 52 -16.14 15.79 -33.81
CA LYS A 52 -16.77 16.92 -33.10
C LYS A 52 -15.97 17.42 -31.89
N LEU A 53 -14.66 17.18 -31.82
CA LEU A 53 -13.82 17.58 -30.68
C LEU A 53 -13.92 19.08 -30.30
N ASN A 54 -14.27 19.96 -31.25
CA ASN A 54 -14.50 21.38 -30.95
C ASN A 54 -15.76 21.66 -30.11
N ALA A 55 -16.72 20.74 -30.07
CA ALA A 55 -17.98 20.84 -29.33
C ALA A 55 -17.99 19.95 -28.08
N MET A 56 -16.80 19.71 -27.49
CA MET A 56 -16.66 18.85 -26.31
C MET A 56 -15.88 19.56 -25.20
N THR A 57 -16.22 19.22 -23.95
CA THR A 57 -15.54 19.68 -22.75
C THR A 57 -14.76 18.52 -22.15
N LEU A 58 -13.46 18.72 -21.90
CA LEU A 58 -12.65 17.77 -21.14
C LEU A 58 -12.72 18.12 -19.66
N SER A 59 -13.04 17.16 -18.80
CA SER A 59 -13.00 17.29 -17.35
C SER A 59 -12.15 16.17 -16.75
N SER A 60 -11.38 16.45 -15.71
CA SER A 60 -10.76 15.41 -14.89
C SER A 60 -11.76 14.82 -13.90
N GLU A 61 -11.44 13.66 -13.34
CA GLU A 61 -12.31 12.95 -12.38
C GLU A 61 -12.59 13.74 -11.09
N ASP A 62 -11.71 14.69 -10.74
CA ASP A 62 -11.91 15.65 -9.64
C ASP A 62 -12.87 16.81 -9.99
N GLY A 63 -13.49 16.76 -11.17
CA GLY A 63 -14.48 17.73 -11.64
C GLY A 63 -13.89 19.01 -12.24
N LYS A 64 -12.56 19.11 -12.42
CA LYS A 64 -11.94 20.30 -13.04
C LYS A 64 -12.06 20.26 -14.56
N VAL A 65 -12.52 21.36 -15.15
CA VAL A 65 -12.53 21.54 -16.61
C VAL A 65 -11.13 21.85 -17.12
N ILE A 66 -10.61 20.99 -18.00
CA ILE A 66 -9.25 21.03 -18.53
C ILE A 66 -9.23 21.66 -19.93
N PRO A 67 -8.49 22.76 -20.15
CA PRO A 67 -8.30 23.29 -21.49
C PRO A 67 -7.48 22.33 -22.37
N PHE A 68 -7.90 22.13 -23.62
CA PHE A 68 -7.18 21.29 -24.57
C PHE A 68 -7.11 21.91 -25.97
N GLU A 69 -6.04 21.61 -26.68
CA GLU A 69 -5.89 21.90 -28.09
C GLU A 69 -6.08 20.65 -28.95
N LEU A 70 -6.42 20.85 -30.22
CA LEU A 70 -6.54 19.76 -31.18
C LEU A 70 -5.18 19.51 -31.80
N CYS A 71 -4.78 18.25 -31.92
CA CYS A 71 -3.55 17.82 -32.58
C CYS A 71 -3.82 16.65 -33.52
N GLY A 72 -3.35 16.72 -34.76
CA GLY A 72 -3.69 15.72 -35.78
C GLY A 72 -5.19 15.70 -36.14
N GLN A 73 -5.67 14.60 -36.72
CA GLN A 73 -7.07 14.47 -37.15
C GLN A 73 -8.01 14.10 -35.99
N HIS A 74 -7.53 13.32 -35.02
CA HIS A 74 -8.35 12.77 -33.93
C HIS A 74 -7.72 12.97 -32.55
N GLY A 75 -6.63 13.73 -32.43
CA GLY A 75 -5.92 13.91 -31.17
C GLY A 75 -6.33 15.15 -30.40
N ILE A 76 -6.24 15.05 -29.08
CA ILE A 76 -6.25 16.21 -28.17
C ILE A 76 -4.91 16.28 -27.43
N ARG A 77 -4.45 17.51 -27.18
CA ARG A 77 -3.28 17.79 -26.35
C ARG A 77 -3.67 18.69 -25.19
N PHE A 78 -3.26 18.34 -23.98
CA PHE A 78 -3.57 19.10 -22.76
C PHE A 78 -2.50 18.90 -21.69
N GLN A 79 -2.47 19.76 -20.66
CA GLN A 79 -1.57 19.60 -19.52
C GLN A 79 -2.27 18.85 -18.39
N CYS A 80 -1.64 17.82 -17.85
CA CYS A 80 -2.12 17.04 -16.72
C CYS A 80 -1.20 17.16 -15.50
N SER A 81 -1.77 16.93 -14.32
CA SER A 81 -1.03 16.77 -13.07
C SER A 81 -1.48 15.48 -12.39
N ILE A 82 -0.55 14.53 -12.25
CA ILE A 82 -0.82 13.19 -11.73
C ILE A 82 0.18 12.89 -10.62
N ALA A 83 -0.32 12.47 -9.46
CA ALA A 83 0.52 12.08 -8.32
C ALA A 83 1.40 10.86 -8.65
N HIS A 84 2.42 10.61 -7.83
CA HIS A 84 3.30 9.45 -8.00
C HIS A 84 2.50 8.13 -7.89
N GLY A 85 2.86 7.13 -8.70
CA GLY A 85 2.20 5.81 -8.72
C GLY A 85 0.68 5.82 -8.95
N SER A 86 0.12 6.94 -9.42
CA SER A 86 -1.33 7.19 -9.43
C SER A 86 -1.90 7.24 -10.85
N THR A 87 -3.22 7.13 -10.97
CA THR A 87 -3.95 7.21 -12.24
C THR A 87 -5.02 8.28 -12.17
N MET A 88 -5.02 9.24 -13.10
CA MET A 88 -6.00 10.31 -13.20
C MET A 88 -7.01 10.02 -14.32
N GLY A 89 -8.30 10.08 -14.00
CA GLY A 89 -9.39 9.93 -14.95
C GLY A 89 -9.75 11.22 -15.68
N TYR A 90 -10.17 11.09 -16.93
CA TYR A 90 -10.63 12.16 -17.80
C TYR A 90 -11.89 11.76 -18.55
N GLU A 91 -12.81 12.70 -18.69
CA GLU A 91 -14.05 12.52 -19.41
C GLU A 91 -14.25 13.67 -20.40
N LEU A 92 -14.57 13.30 -21.64
CA LEU A 92 -14.84 14.21 -22.73
C LEU A 92 -16.34 14.10 -23.07
N THR A 93 -17.09 15.17 -22.78
CA THR A 93 -18.55 15.22 -22.90
C THR A 93 -19.01 16.32 -23.86
N ASP A 94 -20.25 16.24 -24.34
CA ASP A 94 -20.86 17.31 -25.14
C ASP A 94 -20.80 18.65 -24.39
N GLY A 95 -20.21 19.67 -25.04
CA GLY A 95 -19.99 20.96 -24.40
C GLY A 95 -19.24 21.96 -25.28
N THR A 96 -18.42 22.81 -24.69
CA THR A 96 -17.66 23.84 -25.41
C THR A 96 -16.19 23.75 -25.05
N ARG A 97 -15.35 23.48 -26.05
CA ARG A 97 -13.90 23.37 -25.86
C ARG A 97 -13.34 24.66 -25.25
N LYS A 98 -12.62 24.52 -24.14
CA LYS A 98 -11.81 25.59 -23.55
C LYS A 98 -10.41 25.55 -24.14
N ALA A 99 -10.01 26.62 -24.83
CA ALA A 99 -8.66 26.70 -25.40
C ALA A 99 -7.59 26.92 -24.32
N PRO A 100 -6.42 26.26 -24.39
CA PRO A 100 -5.32 26.46 -23.45
C PRO A 100 -4.60 27.80 -23.69
N LYS A 101 -3.83 28.26 -22.69
CA LYS A 101 -2.90 29.39 -22.85
C LYS A 101 -1.85 29.00 -23.89
N LYS A 102 -1.49 29.94 -24.76
CA LYS A 102 -0.41 29.73 -25.73
C LYS A 102 0.95 29.82 -25.00
N LEU A 103 1.55 28.67 -24.78
CA LEU A 103 2.80 28.45 -24.05
C LEU A 103 3.94 27.98 -24.95
N THR A 104 3.64 27.58 -26.19
CA THR A 104 4.65 27.27 -27.21
C THR A 104 4.54 28.22 -28.39
N TYR A 105 5.62 28.32 -29.15
CA TYR A 105 5.67 29.11 -30.37
C TYR A 105 6.79 28.63 -31.29
N ALA A 106 6.55 28.64 -32.60
CA ALA A 106 7.58 28.47 -33.62
C ALA A 106 7.28 29.34 -34.86
N ALA A 107 8.27 30.09 -35.35
CA ALA A 107 8.11 30.89 -36.57
C ALA A 107 9.44 31.15 -37.30
N ILE A 108 9.36 31.16 -38.63
CA ILE A 108 10.42 31.63 -39.51
C ILE A 108 10.45 33.17 -39.46
N LYS A 109 11.61 33.76 -39.17
CA LYS A 109 11.72 35.19 -38.84
C LYS A 109 11.98 36.09 -40.04
N SER A 110 11.35 37.26 -39.99
CA SER A 110 11.37 38.33 -41.01
C SER A 110 12.33 39.45 -40.59
N PRO A 111 13.00 40.18 -41.51
CA PRO A 111 12.88 40.10 -42.97
C PRO A 111 13.46 38.80 -43.54
N SER A 112 12.94 38.36 -44.70
CA SER A 112 13.39 37.16 -45.45
C SER A 112 14.89 37.11 -45.76
N SER A 113 15.62 38.18 -45.50
CA SER A 113 17.09 38.26 -45.57
C SER A 113 17.84 37.62 -44.38
N ARG A 114 17.12 37.07 -43.40
CA ARG A 114 17.68 36.17 -42.36
C ARG A 114 17.06 34.77 -42.46
N SER A 115 15.73 34.68 -42.42
CA SER A 115 14.97 33.42 -42.55
C SER A 115 15.29 32.35 -41.50
N ASP A 116 15.82 32.73 -40.34
CA ASP A 116 16.07 31.81 -39.22
C ASP A 116 14.75 31.24 -38.67
N ILE A 117 14.83 30.04 -38.09
CA ILE A 117 13.76 29.51 -37.26
C ILE A 117 14.04 29.89 -35.80
N ALA A 118 13.03 30.44 -35.13
CA ALA A 118 13.05 30.63 -33.69
C ALA A 118 11.81 30.01 -33.06
N TRP A 119 12.01 29.35 -31.93
CA TRP A 119 10.95 28.64 -31.21
C TRP A 119 11.17 28.73 -29.71
N GLU A 120 10.11 28.49 -28.95
CA GLU A 120 10.15 28.54 -27.49
C GLU A 120 9.02 27.70 -26.87
N ASN A 121 9.22 27.36 -25.60
CA ASN A 121 8.15 27.00 -24.68
C ASN A 121 8.15 27.96 -23.48
N ASP A 122 7.37 27.64 -22.45
CA ASP A 122 7.24 28.41 -21.22
C ASP A 122 8.48 28.38 -20.30
N ARG A 123 9.56 27.68 -20.70
CA ARG A 123 10.84 27.62 -19.98
C ARG A 123 11.96 28.36 -20.70
N SER A 124 12.18 28.06 -21.98
CA SER A 124 13.33 28.56 -22.75
C SER A 124 12.98 28.89 -24.20
N ALA A 125 13.80 29.73 -24.83
CA ALA A 125 13.67 30.10 -26.24
C ALA A 125 14.96 29.74 -27.00
N TYR A 126 14.84 29.51 -28.30
CA TYR A 126 15.90 28.95 -29.12
C TYR A 126 15.88 29.51 -30.53
N ARG A 127 17.01 29.39 -31.22
CA ARG A 127 17.18 29.79 -32.62
C ARG A 127 18.10 28.83 -33.38
N MET A 128 17.78 28.60 -34.65
CA MET A 128 18.67 27.93 -35.61
C MET A 128 18.71 28.70 -36.93
N TYR A 129 19.91 28.77 -37.51
CA TYR A 129 20.23 29.70 -38.59
C TYR A 129 19.89 29.16 -39.97
N SER A 130 19.50 30.04 -40.89
CA SER A 130 19.29 29.70 -42.30
C SER A 130 20.53 29.96 -43.16
N SER A 131 20.70 29.19 -44.24
CA SER A 131 21.80 29.39 -45.19
C SER A 131 21.78 30.76 -45.88
N VAL A 132 20.63 31.47 -45.85
CA VAL A 132 20.52 32.88 -46.30
C VAL A 132 21.47 33.82 -45.53
N LEU A 133 21.74 33.53 -44.25
CA LEU A 133 22.64 34.34 -43.43
C LEU A 133 24.10 34.29 -43.90
N LEU A 134 24.53 33.23 -44.59
CA LEU A 134 25.93 33.05 -45.00
C LEU A 134 26.46 34.18 -45.89
N GLN A 135 25.58 34.92 -46.58
CA GLN A 135 25.98 36.09 -47.37
C GLN A 135 26.47 37.26 -46.50
N LYS A 136 25.94 37.38 -45.27
CA LYS A 136 26.24 38.45 -44.32
C LYS A 136 27.19 37.98 -43.22
N GLU A 137 27.06 36.72 -42.82
CA GLU A 137 27.79 36.08 -41.73
C GLU A 137 28.39 34.75 -42.22
N PRO A 138 29.55 34.77 -42.92
CA PRO A 138 30.10 33.58 -43.57
C PRO A 138 30.51 32.42 -42.63
N ASN A 139 30.58 32.69 -41.32
CA ASN A 139 31.00 31.72 -40.31
C ASN A 139 29.83 31.02 -39.61
N THR A 140 28.58 31.32 -39.97
CA THR A 140 27.40 30.71 -39.35
C THR A 140 27.34 29.20 -39.62
N GLY A 141 27.16 28.41 -38.57
CA GLY A 141 27.05 26.94 -38.63
C GLY A 141 25.64 26.42 -38.39
N ASN A 142 25.53 25.12 -38.17
CA ASN A 142 24.26 24.41 -37.88
C ASN A 142 23.97 24.24 -36.39
N GLY A 143 24.51 25.10 -35.53
CA GLY A 143 24.35 25.02 -34.09
C GLY A 143 23.00 25.52 -33.58
N VAL A 144 22.69 25.15 -32.34
CA VAL A 144 21.51 25.60 -31.58
C VAL A 144 21.90 26.76 -30.69
N ASP A 145 21.22 27.88 -30.88
CA ASP A 145 21.32 29.05 -30.03
C ASP A 145 20.22 29.06 -28.98
N ILE A 146 20.53 29.50 -27.75
CA ILE A 146 19.59 29.49 -26.63
C ILE A 146 19.46 30.87 -25.99
N TRP A 147 18.22 31.27 -25.79
CA TRP A 147 17.85 32.52 -25.14
C TRP A 147 17.22 32.22 -23.79
N ALA A 148 17.78 32.83 -22.75
CA ALA A 148 17.27 32.71 -21.40
C ALA A 148 16.05 33.62 -21.22
N LYS A 149 14.94 33.06 -20.72
CA LYS A 149 13.67 33.76 -20.52
C LYS A 149 13.54 34.35 -19.11
N LYS A 150 12.68 35.34 -18.91
CA LYS A 150 12.21 35.82 -17.59
C LYS A 150 10.72 35.63 -17.35
N LYS A 151 10.01 35.14 -18.35
CA LYS A 151 8.55 35.10 -18.43
C LYS A 151 8.13 33.76 -19.02
N SER A 152 7.02 33.20 -18.54
CA SER A 152 6.45 31.97 -19.10
C SER A 152 5.67 32.23 -20.39
N GLU A 153 5.30 33.48 -20.67
CA GLU A 153 4.74 33.88 -21.96
C GLU A 153 5.75 33.74 -23.10
N ASN A 154 5.25 33.69 -24.33
CA ASN A 154 6.08 33.74 -25.53
C ASN A 154 6.78 35.10 -25.67
N ILE A 155 8.11 35.09 -25.75
CA ILE A 155 8.95 36.28 -25.81
C ILE A 155 9.68 36.46 -27.15
N VAL A 156 9.70 35.46 -28.03
CA VAL A 156 10.60 35.47 -29.20
C VAL A 156 10.35 36.70 -30.07
N ASP A 157 9.11 37.05 -30.38
CA ASP A 157 8.81 38.25 -31.18
C ASP A 157 9.22 39.55 -30.47
N ALA A 158 9.08 39.61 -29.15
CA ALA A 158 9.52 40.75 -28.35
C ALA A 158 11.05 40.87 -28.34
N MET A 159 11.77 39.75 -28.19
CA MET A 159 13.24 39.70 -28.25
C MET A 159 13.76 40.20 -29.61
N TYR A 160 13.16 39.79 -30.72
CA TYR A 160 13.52 40.28 -32.06
C TYR A 160 13.21 41.76 -32.29
N SER A 161 12.30 42.36 -31.50
CA SER A 161 11.97 43.79 -31.58
C SER A 161 12.95 44.69 -30.82
N LEU A 162 13.80 44.11 -29.95
CA LEU A 162 14.81 44.86 -29.20
C LEU A 162 15.92 45.37 -30.12
N SER A 163 16.42 46.56 -29.82
CA SER A 163 17.62 47.10 -30.50
C SER A 163 18.88 46.30 -30.18
N ASN A 164 18.92 45.64 -29.02
CA ASN A 164 19.97 44.72 -28.60
C ASN A 164 19.43 43.67 -27.63
N TYR A 165 19.17 42.46 -28.13
CA TYR A 165 18.74 41.31 -27.31
C TYR A 165 19.89 40.61 -26.55
N HIS A 166 21.14 40.99 -26.81
CA HIS A 166 22.29 40.56 -26.00
C HIS A 166 22.45 41.37 -24.70
N SER A 167 21.65 42.42 -24.49
CA SER A 167 21.53 43.07 -23.18
C SER A 167 20.32 42.51 -22.46
N GLU A 168 20.48 42.17 -21.17
CA GLU A 168 19.38 41.66 -20.37
C GLU A 168 18.21 42.64 -20.31
N SER A 169 17.04 42.16 -20.69
CA SER A 169 15.79 42.92 -20.77
C SER A 169 14.77 42.42 -19.74
N GLU A 170 13.55 42.94 -19.81
CA GLU A 170 12.42 42.39 -19.06
C GLU A 170 11.96 41.02 -19.59
N TYR A 171 12.30 40.66 -20.84
CA TYR A 171 11.88 39.42 -21.48
C TYR A 171 12.89 38.30 -21.25
N GLY A 172 14.18 38.64 -21.20
CA GLY A 172 15.26 37.67 -21.24
C GLY A 172 16.56 38.26 -21.77
N VAL A 173 17.49 37.37 -22.13
CA VAL A 173 18.80 37.71 -22.68
C VAL A 173 19.32 36.61 -23.60
N ASP A 174 19.95 37.01 -24.70
CA ASP A 174 20.83 36.16 -25.50
C ASP A 174 22.27 36.30 -25.00
N ALA A 175 22.65 35.41 -24.08
CA ALA A 175 23.95 35.42 -23.39
C ALA A 175 24.73 34.12 -23.61
N PHE A 176 24.25 33.28 -24.52
CA PHE A 176 24.85 32.00 -24.89
C PHE A 176 25.31 32.06 -26.35
N SER A 177 26.60 32.27 -26.58
CA SER A 177 27.16 32.40 -27.91
C SER A 177 27.31 31.04 -28.57
N VAL A 178 26.99 30.94 -29.85
CA VAL A 178 27.40 29.78 -30.68
C VAL A 178 28.66 30.11 -31.51
N ASN A 179 29.21 31.32 -31.36
CA ASN A 179 30.37 31.94 -32.03
C ASN A 179 30.98 31.14 -33.21
N GLY A 180 30.37 31.27 -34.38
CA GLY A 180 30.86 30.67 -35.63
C GLY A 180 30.36 29.23 -35.87
N LYS A 181 31.25 28.36 -36.37
CA LYS A 181 30.93 26.97 -36.71
C LYS A 181 31.02 26.06 -35.47
N ARG A 182 30.07 26.19 -34.54
CA ARG A 182 29.86 25.30 -33.38
C ARG A 182 28.47 24.65 -33.41
N LEU A 183 28.24 23.64 -32.56
CA LEU A 183 26.93 22.96 -32.44
C LEU A 183 26.02 23.53 -31.33
N GLY A 184 26.54 24.40 -30.46
CA GLY A 184 25.74 25.13 -29.48
C GLY A 184 25.09 24.22 -28.44
N ALA A 185 23.85 24.52 -28.05
CA ALA A 185 23.12 23.82 -26.99
C ALA A 185 22.34 22.60 -27.53
N GLY A 186 23.06 21.56 -27.98
CA GLY A 186 22.46 20.29 -28.40
C GLY A 186 22.27 20.12 -29.91
N GLY A 187 23.08 20.80 -30.72
CA GLY A 187 23.16 20.50 -32.15
C GLY A 187 23.67 19.09 -32.41
N VAL A 188 23.12 18.42 -33.43
CA VAL A 188 23.53 17.08 -33.85
C VAL A 188 24.35 17.12 -35.15
N SER A 189 25.47 16.41 -35.19
CA SER A 189 26.25 16.21 -36.42
C SER A 189 27.01 14.88 -36.43
N HIS A 190 27.72 14.60 -37.52
CA HIS A 190 28.52 13.39 -37.69
C HIS A 190 29.98 13.60 -37.27
N VAL A 191 30.64 12.52 -36.88
CA VAL A 191 32.06 12.47 -36.49
C VAL A 191 32.86 11.77 -37.57
N VAL A 192 33.96 12.38 -38.03
CA VAL A 192 34.87 11.82 -39.05
C VAL A 192 36.31 11.91 -38.55
N GLY A 193 37.01 10.78 -38.51
CA GLY A 193 38.40 10.73 -38.05
C GLY A 193 38.59 11.25 -36.61
N GLY A 194 37.59 11.07 -35.75
CA GLY A 194 37.60 11.56 -34.36
C GLY A 194 37.30 13.05 -34.20
N LYS A 195 36.92 13.76 -35.28
CA LYS A 195 36.58 15.20 -35.25
C LYS A 195 35.11 15.44 -35.54
N LEU A 196 34.55 16.45 -34.90
CA LEU A 196 33.17 16.88 -35.09
C LEU A 196 33.05 17.72 -36.37
N VAL A 197 32.14 17.34 -37.26
CA VAL A 197 31.94 18.10 -38.51
C VAL A 197 30.82 19.11 -38.33
N VAL A 198 31.16 20.39 -38.23
CA VAL A 198 30.16 21.47 -38.24
C VAL A 198 29.93 21.94 -39.67
N HIS A 199 28.69 21.81 -40.14
CA HIS A 199 28.31 22.07 -41.53
C HIS A 199 27.51 23.38 -41.66
N ALA A 200 27.15 23.73 -42.90
CA ALA A 200 26.37 24.92 -43.19
C ALA A 200 24.97 24.87 -42.51
N PRO A 201 24.33 26.03 -42.30
CA PRO A 201 22.98 26.10 -41.73
C PRO A 201 21.92 25.51 -42.68
N HIS A 202 20.66 25.48 -42.26
CA HIS A 202 19.61 24.79 -43.02
C HIS A 202 19.27 25.51 -44.34
N ASP A 203 18.96 24.73 -45.37
CA ASP A 203 18.53 25.25 -46.68
C ASP A 203 17.04 25.53 -46.74
N LYS A 204 16.25 24.75 -45.99
CA LYS A 204 14.79 24.84 -45.97
C LYS A 204 14.28 24.61 -44.55
N CYS A 205 13.28 25.38 -44.17
CA CYS A 205 12.51 25.20 -42.94
C CYS A 205 11.02 25.11 -43.29
N VAL A 206 10.32 24.17 -42.66
CA VAL A 206 8.85 24.06 -42.70
C VAL A 206 8.35 24.04 -41.26
N VAL A 207 7.50 25.01 -40.88
CA VAL A 207 6.79 24.95 -39.60
C VAL A 207 5.62 23.98 -39.78
N ASN A 208 5.67 22.86 -39.07
CA ASN A 208 4.66 21.81 -39.15
C ASN A 208 3.47 22.16 -38.25
N GLU A 209 3.76 22.68 -37.05
CA GLU A 209 2.78 23.04 -36.04
C GLU A 209 3.23 24.28 -35.24
N ASN A 210 2.30 25.18 -34.96
CA ASN A 210 2.49 26.34 -34.08
C ASN A 210 1.29 26.47 -33.12
N GLY A 211 1.11 25.44 -32.30
CA GLY A 211 0.02 25.31 -31.35
C GLY A 211 0.21 26.17 -30.10
N ALA A 212 -0.71 26.00 -29.16
CA ALA A 212 -0.66 26.57 -27.83
C ALA A 212 0.18 25.70 -26.89
N LEU A 213 0.06 24.38 -26.93
CA LEU A 213 0.77 23.44 -26.04
C LEU A 213 1.86 22.63 -26.74
N GLY A 214 1.85 22.56 -28.08
CA GLY A 214 2.93 21.96 -28.87
C GLY A 214 3.23 22.75 -30.14
N SER A 215 4.51 22.81 -30.51
CA SER A 215 4.98 23.40 -31.76
C SER A 215 6.07 22.54 -32.36
N SER A 216 6.13 22.44 -33.69
CA SER A 216 7.14 21.64 -34.37
C SER A 216 7.49 22.18 -35.76
N PHE A 217 8.71 21.89 -36.21
CA PHE A 217 9.22 22.29 -37.52
C PHE A 217 10.25 21.29 -38.03
N THR A 218 10.44 21.25 -39.34
CA THR A 218 11.42 20.40 -40.01
C THR A 218 12.40 21.25 -40.81
N LEU A 219 13.69 20.99 -40.58
CA LEU A 219 14.81 21.56 -41.30
C LEU A 219 15.36 20.56 -42.30
N THR A 220 15.73 21.03 -43.49
CA THR A 220 16.43 20.25 -44.51
C THR A 220 17.80 20.87 -44.78
N TYR A 221 18.83 20.02 -44.74
CA TYR A 221 20.20 20.36 -45.12
C TYR A 221 20.60 19.48 -46.30
N ASN A 222 20.92 20.09 -47.43
CA ASN A 222 21.31 19.38 -48.64
C ASN A 222 22.84 19.27 -48.73
N ASN A 223 23.29 18.27 -49.49
CA ASN A 223 24.70 18.09 -49.84
C ASN A 223 25.64 17.95 -48.63
N ILE A 224 25.20 17.28 -47.57
CA ILE A 224 26.09 16.93 -46.46
C ILE A 224 26.98 15.77 -46.91
N VAL A 225 28.28 16.01 -47.04
CA VAL A 225 29.23 15.00 -47.52
C VAL A 225 29.93 14.33 -46.33
N VAL A 226 29.77 13.01 -46.20
CA VAL A 226 30.43 12.18 -45.18
C VAL A 226 31.17 11.05 -45.89
N ASP A 227 32.49 10.95 -45.69
CA ASP A 227 33.35 9.93 -46.31
C ASP A 227 33.12 9.71 -47.82
N GLY A 228 32.95 10.84 -48.54
CA GLY A 228 32.73 10.89 -49.99
C GLY A 228 31.32 10.57 -50.46
N VAL A 229 30.36 10.33 -49.56
CA VAL A 229 28.94 10.11 -49.87
C VAL A 229 28.14 11.37 -49.54
N SER A 230 27.27 11.80 -50.45
CA SER A 230 26.40 12.96 -50.26
C SER A 230 25.04 12.53 -49.68
N TYR A 231 24.59 13.25 -48.65
CA TYR A 231 23.35 13.00 -47.92
C TYR A 231 22.47 14.25 -47.89
N THR A 232 21.16 14.03 -47.85
CA THR A 232 20.17 14.99 -47.37
C THR A 232 19.90 14.69 -45.90
N LYS A 233 20.12 15.67 -45.02
CA LYS A 233 19.81 15.57 -43.59
C LYS A 233 18.48 16.26 -43.32
N THR A 234 17.54 15.56 -42.69
CA THR A 234 16.32 16.14 -42.13
C THR A 234 16.40 16.16 -40.62
N LEU A 235 16.01 17.28 -40.01
CA LEU A 235 15.93 17.44 -38.56
C LEU A 235 14.55 18.00 -38.22
N THR A 236 13.72 17.19 -37.57
CA THR A 236 12.43 17.62 -37.05
C THR A 236 12.59 17.94 -35.57
N VAL A 237 12.23 19.15 -35.15
CA VAL A 237 12.26 19.58 -33.75
C VAL A 237 10.83 19.82 -33.30
N SER A 238 10.49 19.34 -32.11
CA SER A 238 9.22 19.60 -31.44
C SER A 238 9.45 20.04 -30.00
N THR A 239 8.66 21.03 -29.57
CA THR A 239 8.64 21.53 -28.19
C THR A 239 7.22 21.47 -27.66
N THR A 240 7.08 21.13 -26.37
CA THR A 240 5.80 21.09 -25.67
C THR A 240 5.87 21.97 -24.42
N ALA A 241 4.70 22.47 -24.01
CA ALA A 241 4.58 23.23 -22.77
C ALA A 241 5.02 22.37 -21.56
N GLY A 242 5.71 22.99 -20.62
CA GLY A 242 6.26 22.36 -19.43
C GLY A 242 7.53 21.53 -19.65
N SER A 243 7.90 21.21 -20.89
CA SER A 243 9.05 20.33 -21.16
C SER A 243 10.39 21.02 -20.86
N LEU A 244 11.30 20.29 -20.21
CA LEU A 244 12.66 20.76 -19.94
C LEU A 244 13.50 20.83 -21.21
N LEU A 245 13.46 19.76 -22.02
CA LEU A 245 14.20 19.63 -23.28
C LEU A 245 13.23 19.53 -24.47
N ASN A 246 13.68 19.97 -25.63
CA ASN A 246 13.00 19.77 -26.90
C ASN A 246 13.29 18.36 -27.41
N LYS A 247 12.33 17.73 -28.09
CA LYS A 247 12.54 16.49 -28.83
C LYS A 247 13.02 16.81 -30.24
N ALA A 248 14.03 16.10 -30.72
CA ALA A 248 14.50 16.14 -32.09
C ALA A 248 14.61 14.74 -32.70
N THR A 249 14.26 14.64 -33.98
CA THR A 249 14.44 13.44 -34.78
C THR A 249 15.27 13.79 -36.01
N VAL A 250 16.42 13.12 -36.16
CA VAL A 250 17.35 13.33 -37.28
C VAL A 250 17.41 12.10 -38.18
N CYS A 251 17.46 12.34 -39.49
CA CYS A 251 17.69 11.29 -40.50
C CYS A 251 18.65 11.79 -41.58
N TYR A 252 19.64 10.98 -41.93
CA TYR A 252 20.52 11.19 -43.09
C TYR A 252 20.10 10.23 -44.20
N THR A 253 19.56 10.76 -45.29
CA THR A 253 19.17 9.97 -46.48
C THR A 253 20.24 10.14 -47.56
N PRO A 254 20.88 9.06 -48.05
CA PRO A 254 21.87 9.17 -49.12
C PRO A 254 21.21 9.65 -50.42
N VAL A 255 21.80 10.65 -51.07
CA VAL A 255 21.26 11.23 -52.32
C VAL A 255 21.18 10.17 -53.43
N LYS A 256 22.12 9.21 -53.44
CA LYS A 256 22.07 8.02 -54.29
C LYS A 256 21.67 6.80 -53.45
N ALA A 257 20.52 6.22 -53.75
CA ALA A 257 20.03 5.02 -53.06
C ALA A 257 21.09 3.90 -53.02
N GLY A 258 21.19 3.21 -51.88
CA GLY A 258 22.15 2.12 -51.66
C GLY A 258 23.60 2.53 -51.41
N THR A 259 23.91 3.83 -51.32
CA THR A 259 25.29 4.31 -51.05
C THR A 259 25.57 4.70 -49.60
N GLY A 260 24.57 4.63 -48.72
CA GLY A 260 24.71 4.99 -47.31
C GLY A 260 25.71 4.09 -46.59
N LYS A 261 26.66 4.69 -45.88
CA LYS A 261 27.61 4.01 -45.00
C LYS A 261 27.29 4.31 -43.53
N PRO A 262 27.44 3.32 -42.61
CA PRO A 262 27.36 3.57 -41.17
C PRO A 262 28.26 4.75 -40.76
N MET A 263 27.80 5.55 -39.79
CA MET A 263 28.54 6.70 -39.27
C MET A 263 28.28 6.88 -37.77
N THR A 264 29.12 7.65 -37.09
CA THR A 264 28.86 8.05 -35.70
C THR A 264 28.21 9.44 -35.69
N LEU A 265 27.09 9.57 -34.98
CA LEU A 265 26.48 10.87 -34.69
C LEU A 265 26.85 11.33 -33.28
N ALA A 266 26.92 12.64 -33.10
CA ALA A 266 27.19 13.32 -31.84
C ALA A 266 26.12 14.38 -31.61
N VAL A 267 25.42 14.30 -30.47
CA VAL A 267 24.64 15.39 -29.90
C VAL A 267 25.57 16.16 -28.97
N ALA A 268 25.76 17.45 -29.23
CA ALA A 268 26.89 18.20 -28.69
C ALA A 268 26.45 19.45 -27.91
N LEU A 269 27.03 19.64 -26.73
CA LEU A 269 26.92 20.84 -25.89
C LEU A 269 28.24 21.61 -25.95
N TYR A 270 28.22 22.84 -26.44
CA TYR A 270 29.45 23.63 -26.58
C TYR A 270 29.95 24.14 -25.22
N GLN A 271 31.25 23.99 -24.97
CA GLN A 271 31.92 24.41 -23.74
C GLN A 271 32.68 25.73 -23.97
N HIS A 272 32.29 26.81 -23.31
CA HIS A 272 32.94 28.13 -23.44
C HIS A 272 34.21 28.27 -22.59
N THR A 273 35.09 27.28 -22.62
CA THR A 273 36.30 27.23 -21.77
C THR A 273 37.45 28.12 -22.26
N ASP A 274 37.48 28.48 -23.54
CA ASP A 274 38.58 29.23 -24.17
C ASP A 274 38.24 30.71 -24.46
N MET A 275 37.11 31.21 -23.95
CA MET A 275 36.71 32.60 -24.18
C MET A 275 37.34 33.54 -23.16
N SER A 276 38.12 34.52 -23.64
CA SER A 276 38.87 35.48 -22.80
C SER A 276 38.04 36.30 -21.78
N SER A 277 36.71 36.32 -21.92
CA SER A 277 35.74 36.99 -21.03
C SER A 277 35.02 36.05 -20.05
N VAL A 278 35.19 34.73 -20.18
CA VAL A 278 34.55 33.72 -19.33
C VAL A 278 35.54 33.29 -18.27
N LYS A 279 35.27 33.60 -17.00
CA LYS A 279 36.00 33.02 -15.87
C LYS A 279 35.54 31.57 -15.72
N THR A 280 36.50 30.66 -15.73
CA THR A 280 36.43 29.19 -15.83
C THR A 280 35.71 28.49 -14.66
N ASP A 281 34.38 28.60 -14.61
CA ASP A 281 33.52 27.86 -13.66
C ASP A 281 32.50 26.97 -14.38
N GLY A 282 32.91 26.34 -15.49
CA GLY A 282 32.09 25.40 -16.24
C GLY A 282 32.06 24.03 -15.56
N ILE A 283 30.87 23.45 -15.37
CA ILE A 283 30.69 22.12 -14.74
C ILE A 283 29.99 21.19 -15.74
N ALA A 284 30.60 20.02 -16.00
CA ALA A 284 30.02 18.96 -16.82
C ALA A 284 29.30 17.94 -15.94
N TYR A 285 28.20 17.42 -16.46
CA TYR A 285 27.46 16.30 -15.90
C TYR A 285 27.38 15.16 -16.92
N THR A 286 27.87 13.98 -16.53
CA THR A 286 27.95 12.80 -17.41
C THR A 286 27.75 11.49 -16.64
N GLU A 287 27.21 11.56 -15.42
CA GLU A 287 27.11 10.41 -14.52
C GLU A 287 26.02 9.44 -14.98
N THR A 288 24.93 9.97 -15.57
CA THR A 288 23.84 9.17 -16.13
C THR A 288 24.10 8.76 -17.59
N PRO A 289 24.00 7.45 -17.92
CA PRO A 289 24.16 6.97 -19.30
C PRO A 289 23.23 7.66 -20.30
N GLY A 290 23.78 8.07 -21.44
CA GLY A 290 23.04 8.76 -22.51
C GLY A 290 22.66 10.21 -22.20
N VAL A 291 22.93 10.71 -20.98
CA VAL A 291 22.68 12.10 -20.56
C VAL A 291 23.99 12.87 -20.53
N ALA A 292 23.94 14.12 -20.98
CA ALA A 292 25.00 15.08 -20.74
C ALA A 292 24.42 16.43 -20.34
N GLY A 293 25.06 17.09 -19.38
CA GLY A 293 24.72 18.44 -18.91
C GLY A 293 25.94 19.35 -18.86
N TRP A 294 25.74 20.65 -19.07
CA TRP A 294 26.77 21.66 -18.91
C TRP A 294 26.20 22.91 -18.26
N ALA A 295 26.85 23.36 -17.18
CA ALA A 295 26.53 24.58 -16.47
C ALA A 295 27.69 25.58 -16.60
N GLU A 296 27.39 26.85 -16.90
CA GLU A 296 28.41 27.88 -17.04
C GLU A 296 27.92 29.30 -16.69
N ASN A 297 28.88 30.20 -16.55
CA ASN A 297 28.60 31.63 -16.49
C ASN A 297 28.21 32.15 -17.89
N LYS A 298 27.63 33.34 -17.96
CA LYS A 298 27.33 33.99 -19.25
C LYS A 298 28.55 33.96 -20.18
N SER A 299 28.32 33.53 -21.41
CA SER A 299 29.36 33.46 -22.44
C SER A 299 29.48 34.78 -23.20
N GLU A 300 28.35 35.45 -23.42
CA GLU A 300 28.26 36.76 -24.06
C GLU A 300 27.14 37.61 -23.44
N GLY A 301 26.96 38.82 -23.95
CA GLY A 301 25.89 39.70 -23.52
C GLY A 301 26.07 40.36 -22.14
N SER A 302 25.21 41.35 -21.88
CA SER A 302 25.19 42.14 -20.65
C SER A 302 24.10 41.63 -19.72
N VAL A 303 24.41 40.55 -18.98
CA VAL A 303 23.59 40.05 -17.87
C VAL A 303 23.84 40.90 -16.62
N THR A 304 22.76 41.46 -16.07
CA THR A 304 22.70 42.27 -14.83
C THR A 304 22.22 41.44 -13.63
N SER A 305 21.58 40.30 -13.86
CA SER A 305 21.23 39.33 -12.82
C SER A 305 22.48 38.77 -12.14
N THR A 306 22.58 38.99 -10.83
CA THR A 306 23.76 38.63 -10.03
C THR A 306 23.84 37.11 -9.86
N GLY A 307 25.01 36.52 -10.08
CA GLY A 307 25.23 35.08 -9.90
C GLY A 307 24.51 34.18 -10.91
N ALA A 308 24.05 34.73 -12.03
CA ALA A 308 23.29 34.01 -13.03
C ALA A 308 24.11 32.89 -13.72
N ARG A 309 23.57 31.66 -13.70
CA ARG A 309 24.13 30.45 -14.32
C ARG A 309 23.27 30.05 -15.52
N PHE A 310 23.92 29.64 -16.60
CA PHE A 310 23.31 29.18 -17.84
C PHE A 310 23.54 27.68 -17.97
N TYR A 311 22.48 26.99 -18.36
CA TYR A 311 22.47 25.53 -18.37
C TYR A 311 22.16 25.00 -19.76
N GLN A 312 22.76 23.86 -20.07
CA GLN A 312 22.52 23.06 -21.25
C GLN A 312 22.33 21.60 -20.85
N GLY A 313 21.56 20.85 -21.63
CA GLY A 313 21.44 19.41 -21.45
C GLY A 313 20.96 18.69 -22.69
N CYS A 314 21.34 17.42 -22.80
CA CYS A 314 20.80 16.51 -23.80
C CYS A 314 20.63 15.09 -23.24
N TYR A 315 19.70 14.35 -23.85
CA TYR A 315 19.48 12.94 -23.59
C TYR A 315 19.32 12.19 -24.92
N VAL A 316 20.03 11.08 -25.09
CA VAL A 316 19.92 10.18 -26.25
C VAL A 316 19.43 8.81 -25.77
N PRO A 317 18.13 8.48 -25.96
CA PRO A 317 17.56 7.18 -25.58
C PRO A 317 17.98 6.08 -26.57
N ALA A 318 19.25 5.72 -26.56
CA ALA A 318 19.80 4.66 -27.41
C ALA A 318 20.84 3.84 -26.66
N GLU A 319 20.86 2.53 -26.94
CA GLU A 319 21.89 1.63 -26.45
C GLU A 319 23.26 1.97 -27.04
N GLY A 320 24.32 1.67 -26.28
CA GLY A 320 25.70 1.86 -26.75
C GLY A 320 26.15 3.32 -26.92
N THR A 321 25.42 4.26 -26.30
CA THR A 321 25.84 5.67 -26.25
C THR A 321 27.14 5.85 -25.48
N ARG A 322 27.93 6.86 -25.88
CA ARG A 322 29.24 7.17 -25.29
C ARG A 322 29.38 8.66 -25.06
N THR A 323 29.71 9.06 -23.84
CA THR A 323 29.94 10.46 -23.49
C THR A 323 31.42 10.81 -23.57
N GLN A 324 31.76 11.86 -24.32
CA GLN A 324 33.15 12.27 -24.54
C GLN A 324 33.25 13.74 -24.97
N VAL A 325 34.40 14.36 -24.73
CA VAL A 325 34.68 15.72 -25.22
C VAL A 325 35.33 15.65 -26.61
N ILE A 326 34.73 16.30 -27.61
CA ILE A 326 35.25 16.39 -28.98
C ILE A 326 35.23 17.85 -29.43
N ASP A 327 36.38 18.38 -29.84
CA ASP A 327 36.49 19.75 -30.37
C ASP A 327 35.78 20.82 -29.50
N HIS A 328 36.00 20.78 -28.18
CA HIS A 328 35.39 21.65 -27.16
C HIS A 328 33.87 21.51 -27.01
N HIS A 329 33.32 20.34 -27.35
CA HIS A 329 31.93 20.01 -27.08
C HIS A 329 31.87 18.78 -26.19
N LEU A 330 31.02 18.84 -25.16
CA LEU A 330 30.59 17.67 -24.43
C LEU A 330 29.55 16.94 -25.28
N CYS A 331 29.89 15.74 -25.77
CA CYS A 331 29.11 15.01 -26.75
C CYS A 331 28.58 13.70 -26.18
N VAL A 332 27.31 13.40 -26.45
CA VAL A 332 26.78 12.03 -26.43
C VAL A 332 26.84 11.49 -27.85
N THR A 333 27.63 10.44 -28.06
CA THR A 333 27.84 9.82 -29.37
C THR A 333 27.17 8.46 -29.48
N VAL A 334 26.68 8.14 -30.67
CA VAL A 334 25.98 6.89 -30.97
C VAL A 334 26.30 6.43 -32.39
N ASP A 335 26.38 5.11 -32.58
CA ASP A 335 26.52 4.53 -33.91
C ASP A 335 25.19 4.60 -34.65
N TYR A 336 25.24 5.05 -35.91
CA TYR A 336 24.05 5.42 -36.66
C TYR A 336 24.09 4.86 -38.09
N GLN A 337 22.94 4.35 -38.51
CA GLN A 337 22.74 3.79 -39.84
C GLN A 337 21.94 4.78 -40.70
N PRO A 338 22.50 5.32 -41.81
CA PRO A 338 21.75 6.21 -42.68
C PRO A 338 20.46 5.59 -43.22
N GLY A 339 19.41 6.40 -43.28
CA GLY A 339 18.06 5.99 -43.64
C GLY A 339 17.18 5.59 -42.44
N THR A 340 17.74 5.44 -41.24
CA THR A 340 16.96 5.31 -40.00
C THR A 340 16.80 6.65 -39.30
N GLU A 341 15.84 6.75 -38.38
CA GLU A 341 15.68 7.93 -37.53
C GLU A 341 16.45 7.75 -36.22
N LEU A 342 17.12 8.82 -35.76
CA LEU A 342 17.63 8.93 -34.40
C LEU A 342 16.82 10.00 -33.66
N THR A 343 16.19 9.62 -32.56
CA THR A 343 15.53 10.57 -31.64
C THR A 343 16.47 10.94 -30.50
N TYR A 344 16.53 12.21 -30.17
CA TYR A 344 17.27 12.74 -29.04
C TYR A 344 16.56 13.97 -28.46
N TYR A 345 16.96 14.37 -27.26
CA TYR A 345 16.40 15.50 -26.55
C TYR A 345 17.49 16.52 -26.25
N PHE A 346 17.18 17.80 -26.37
CA PHE A 346 18.12 18.87 -26.09
C PHE A 346 17.46 20.17 -25.64
N GLY A 347 18.19 20.97 -24.87
CA GLY A 347 17.71 22.27 -24.45
C GLY A 347 18.65 22.91 -23.46
N GLY A 348 18.12 23.90 -22.75
CA GLY A 348 18.85 24.57 -21.69
C GLY A 348 17.96 25.45 -20.85
N GLY A 349 18.56 26.09 -19.86
CA GLY A 349 17.84 26.85 -18.85
C GLY A 349 18.70 27.95 -18.24
N TRP A 350 18.13 28.64 -17.27
CA TRP A 350 18.76 29.79 -16.62
C TRP A 350 18.40 29.84 -15.15
N SER A 351 19.37 30.06 -14.26
CA SER A 351 19.12 30.04 -12.81
C SER A 351 18.16 31.13 -12.30
N VAL A 352 17.89 32.15 -13.13
CA VAL A 352 16.96 33.23 -12.80
C VAL A 352 15.51 32.86 -13.11
N PHE A 353 15.27 31.91 -14.02
CA PHE A 353 13.92 31.57 -14.46
C PHE A 353 13.74 30.08 -14.83
N PRO A 354 12.69 29.41 -14.33
CA PRO A 354 11.72 29.93 -13.36
C PRO A 354 12.35 30.21 -11.99
N GLN A 355 11.85 31.26 -11.31
CA GLN A 355 12.45 31.71 -10.06
C GLN A 355 12.38 30.60 -9.00
N GLY A 356 13.52 30.29 -8.38
CA GLY A 356 13.61 29.28 -7.33
C GLY A 356 13.63 27.83 -7.81
N THR A 357 13.72 27.58 -9.12
CA THR A 357 13.80 26.22 -9.66
C THR A 357 15.22 25.67 -9.73
N TYR A 358 16.20 26.49 -10.13
CA TYR A 358 17.62 26.08 -10.21
C TYR A 358 18.44 27.01 -9.32
N THR A 359 18.51 26.67 -8.04
CA THR A 359 19.23 27.45 -7.02
C THR A 359 20.72 27.15 -6.97
N CYS A 360 21.11 25.94 -7.41
CA CYS A 360 22.49 25.54 -7.69
C CYS A 360 22.58 24.74 -9.01
N ASP A 361 23.80 24.35 -9.40
CA ASP A 361 24.02 23.61 -10.66
C ASP A 361 23.48 22.17 -10.56
N GLU A 362 23.53 21.57 -9.37
CA GLU A 362 23.00 20.24 -9.09
C GLU A 362 21.48 20.16 -9.34
N ASP A 363 20.72 21.22 -9.01
CA ASP A 363 19.28 21.27 -9.31
C ASP A 363 18.97 21.09 -10.81
N TRP A 364 19.85 21.57 -11.69
CA TRP A 364 19.71 21.38 -13.14
C TRP A 364 20.03 19.95 -13.56
N PHE A 365 21.07 19.35 -12.99
CA PHE A 365 21.48 17.98 -13.29
C PHE A 365 20.42 16.97 -12.80
N ASP A 366 19.90 17.15 -11.59
CA ASP A 366 18.74 16.40 -11.07
C ASP A 366 17.51 16.53 -11.98
N ALA A 367 17.29 17.71 -12.56
CA ALA A 367 16.19 17.92 -13.50
C ALA A 367 16.41 17.18 -14.83
N LEU A 368 17.65 17.02 -15.29
CA LEU A 368 17.96 16.21 -16.48
C LEU A 368 17.71 14.72 -16.23
N ASP A 369 18.09 14.20 -15.06
CA ASP A 369 17.81 12.81 -14.70
C ASP A 369 16.32 12.54 -14.57
N ARG A 370 15.59 13.41 -13.88
CA ARG A 370 14.13 13.31 -13.83
C ARG A 370 13.50 13.40 -15.22
N PHE A 371 14.01 14.28 -16.08
CA PHE A 371 13.52 14.37 -17.46
C PHE A 371 13.75 13.05 -18.22
N LYS A 372 14.93 12.45 -18.12
CA LYS A 372 15.18 11.10 -18.67
C LYS A 372 14.12 10.11 -18.19
N GLU A 373 13.86 10.04 -16.88
CA GLU A 373 12.86 9.12 -16.33
C GLU A 373 11.45 9.39 -16.89
N THR A 374 11.08 10.66 -17.11
CA THR A 374 9.78 10.97 -17.75
C THR A 374 9.66 10.48 -19.20
N ILE A 375 10.77 10.43 -19.93
CA ILE A 375 10.84 9.94 -21.31
C ILE A 375 10.86 8.42 -21.35
N ASP A 376 11.61 7.77 -20.47
CA ASP A 376 11.74 6.31 -20.43
C ASP A 376 10.48 5.63 -19.89
N HIS A 377 9.72 6.34 -19.06
CA HIS A 377 8.47 5.86 -18.46
C HIS A 377 7.32 6.82 -18.75
N PRO A 378 6.87 7.02 -20.01
CA PRO A 378 5.87 8.04 -20.33
C PRO A 378 4.55 7.82 -19.58
N ILE A 379 3.76 8.90 -19.41
CA ILE A 379 2.36 8.76 -18.98
C ILE A 379 1.63 7.90 -20.02
N VAL A 380 1.09 6.77 -19.57
CA VAL A 380 0.36 5.83 -20.44
C VAL A 380 -1.14 6.03 -20.31
N GLU A 381 -1.82 6.02 -21.45
CA GLU A 381 -3.28 5.93 -21.52
C GLU A 381 -3.69 4.48 -21.24
N THR A 382 -4.47 4.25 -20.19
CA THR A 382 -4.89 2.91 -19.78
C THR A 382 -6.29 2.54 -20.28
N SER A 383 -6.75 3.15 -21.39
CA SER A 383 -8.14 3.11 -21.90
C SER A 383 -8.65 1.75 -22.41
N TRP A 384 -8.05 0.64 -21.96
CA TRP A 384 -8.52 -0.73 -22.24
C TRP A 384 -9.46 -1.32 -21.18
N LYS A 385 -9.95 -0.56 -20.21
CA LYS A 385 -10.49 -1.11 -18.95
C LYS A 385 -11.85 -0.57 -18.54
N GLU A 386 -12.90 -1.07 -19.17
CA GLU A 386 -14.25 -1.03 -18.56
C GLU A 386 -14.42 -2.08 -17.43
N ASP A 387 -13.41 -2.94 -17.16
CA ASP A 387 -13.48 -4.08 -16.21
C ASP A 387 -12.46 -4.04 -15.04
N LEU A 388 -11.83 -2.90 -14.73
CA LEU A 388 -11.01 -2.81 -13.51
C LEU A 388 -11.89 -2.76 -12.26
N PRO A 389 -11.52 -3.44 -11.16
CA PRO A 389 -12.28 -3.32 -9.92
C PRO A 389 -12.17 -1.90 -9.36
N LEU A 390 -13.23 -1.45 -8.68
CA LEU A 390 -13.19 -0.23 -7.89
C LEU A 390 -12.29 -0.46 -6.68
N LYS A 391 -11.52 0.56 -6.29
CA LYS A 391 -10.63 0.51 -5.13
C LYS A 391 -11.39 0.13 -3.86
N ASP A 392 -12.56 0.72 -3.65
CA ASP A 392 -13.42 0.40 -2.50
C ASP A 392 -13.87 -1.06 -2.48
N ASP A 393 -14.17 -1.66 -3.64
CA ASP A 393 -14.54 -3.08 -3.71
C ASP A 393 -13.35 -3.97 -3.32
N VAL A 394 -12.15 -3.66 -3.80
CA VAL A 394 -10.93 -4.39 -3.43
C VAL A 394 -10.66 -4.27 -1.93
N ILE A 395 -10.76 -3.07 -1.38
CA ILE A 395 -10.58 -2.81 0.06
C ILE A 395 -11.64 -3.53 0.89
N ALA A 396 -12.89 -3.60 0.43
CA ALA A 396 -13.95 -4.34 1.11
C ALA A 396 -13.64 -5.85 1.18
N LEU A 397 -13.15 -6.45 0.09
CA LEU A 397 -12.75 -7.86 0.05
C LEU A 397 -11.52 -8.13 0.93
N LEU A 398 -10.54 -7.23 0.92
CA LEU A 398 -9.38 -7.28 1.81
C LEU A 398 -9.81 -7.24 3.28
N ASN A 399 -10.67 -6.29 3.65
CA ASN A 399 -11.18 -6.17 5.01
C ASN A 399 -11.98 -7.41 5.43
N LYS A 400 -12.83 -7.95 4.54
CA LYS A 400 -13.59 -9.17 4.80
C LYS A 400 -12.66 -10.34 5.14
N ALA A 401 -11.60 -10.56 4.36
CA ALA A 401 -10.64 -11.63 4.61
C ALA A 401 -9.85 -11.42 5.92
N ASN A 402 -9.37 -10.20 6.16
CA ASN A 402 -8.53 -9.91 7.32
C ASN A 402 -9.33 -9.97 8.64
N MET A 403 -10.55 -9.41 8.65
CA MET A 403 -11.44 -9.46 9.81
C MET A 403 -11.85 -10.89 10.15
N TYR A 404 -12.18 -11.71 9.15
CA TYR A 404 -12.47 -13.14 9.37
C TYR A 404 -11.31 -13.83 10.08
N TRP A 405 -10.07 -13.57 9.63
CA TRP A 405 -8.89 -14.16 10.25
C TRP A 405 -8.68 -13.69 11.70
N GLN A 406 -8.68 -12.37 11.95
CA GLN A 406 -8.40 -11.83 13.28
C GLN A 406 -9.47 -12.20 14.30
N GLN A 407 -10.75 -12.20 13.91
CA GLN A 407 -11.86 -12.63 14.79
C GLN A 407 -11.80 -14.12 15.11
N GLY A 408 -11.35 -14.95 14.14
CA GLY A 408 -11.12 -16.38 14.36
C GLY A 408 -9.87 -16.70 15.18
N HIS A 409 -8.92 -15.76 15.29
CA HIS A 409 -7.62 -15.95 15.93
C HIS A 409 -7.28 -14.82 16.91
N PRO A 410 -8.07 -14.60 17.98
CA PRO A 410 -7.81 -13.53 18.95
C PRO A 410 -6.53 -13.78 19.79
N THR A 411 -6.02 -15.02 19.81
CA THR A 411 -4.76 -15.36 20.48
C THR A 411 -3.64 -15.43 19.45
N HIS A 412 -2.61 -14.61 19.64
CA HIS A 412 -1.45 -14.58 18.75
C HIS A 412 -0.61 -15.87 18.85
N GLY A 413 -0.11 -16.33 17.71
CA GLY A 413 0.81 -17.46 17.59
C GLY A 413 2.27 -17.08 17.87
N ASP A 414 3.17 -18.05 17.74
CA ASP A 414 4.62 -17.84 17.77
C ASP A 414 5.12 -17.01 16.57
N HIS A 415 6.43 -16.74 16.56
CA HIS A 415 7.13 -15.98 15.54
C HIS A 415 7.37 -16.74 14.22
N PHE A 416 7.00 -18.04 14.16
CA PHE A 416 7.40 -18.92 13.07
C PHE A 416 6.76 -18.52 11.73
N TRP A 417 7.38 -18.96 10.63
CA TRP A 417 7.17 -18.39 9.30
C TRP A 417 5.71 -18.28 8.87
N ASN A 418 4.90 -19.28 9.17
CA ASN A 418 3.53 -19.36 8.71
C ASN A 418 2.69 -18.21 9.29
N ARG A 419 2.87 -17.88 10.58
CA ARG A 419 2.26 -16.69 11.20
C ARG A 419 2.92 -15.40 10.73
N ALA A 420 4.25 -15.39 10.62
CA ALA A 420 4.97 -14.19 10.19
C ALA A 420 4.56 -13.73 8.78
N VAL A 421 4.32 -14.65 7.85
CA VAL A 421 3.75 -14.33 6.52
C VAL A 421 2.36 -13.70 6.63
N TYR A 422 1.48 -14.20 7.52
CA TYR A 422 0.20 -13.51 7.75
C TYR A 422 0.45 -12.06 8.13
N HIS A 423 1.41 -11.81 9.02
CA HIS A 423 1.74 -10.46 9.46
C HIS A 423 2.39 -9.61 8.35
N THR A 424 3.12 -10.15 7.37
CA THR A 424 3.56 -9.35 6.21
C THR A 424 2.36 -8.84 5.41
N GLY A 425 1.35 -9.69 5.18
CA GLY A 425 0.10 -9.31 4.52
C GLY A 425 -0.75 -8.34 5.35
N ASN A 426 -0.83 -8.54 6.66
CA ASN A 426 -1.56 -7.67 7.58
C ASN A 426 -0.92 -6.26 7.68
N MET A 427 0.41 -6.16 7.63
CA MET A 427 1.09 -4.87 7.56
C MET A 427 0.81 -4.14 6.25
N GLU A 428 0.74 -4.84 5.11
CA GLU A 428 0.31 -4.23 3.84
C GLU A 428 -1.17 -3.81 3.87
N ALA A 429 -2.03 -4.63 4.48
CA ALA A 429 -3.43 -4.27 4.72
C ALA A 429 -3.55 -2.98 5.54
N TYR A 430 -2.76 -2.83 6.62
CA TYR A 430 -2.70 -1.57 7.37
C TYR A 430 -2.26 -0.39 6.50
N LYS A 431 -1.17 -0.54 5.72
CA LYS A 431 -0.65 0.55 4.87
C LYS A 431 -1.69 1.07 3.86
N VAL A 432 -2.49 0.19 3.26
CA VAL A 432 -3.50 0.59 2.25
C VAL A 432 -4.84 0.98 2.85
N THR A 433 -5.15 0.58 4.08
CA THR A 433 -6.45 0.91 4.69
C THR A 433 -6.37 2.03 5.72
N GLY A 434 -5.25 2.19 6.42
CA GLY A 434 -5.13 3.01 7.63
C GLY A 434 -5.80 2.40 8.86
N GLU A 435 -6.30 1.16 8.78
CA GLU A 435 -7.11 0.59 9.84
C GLU A 435 -6.27 0.17 11.05
N GLN A 436 -6.41 0.93 12.14
CA GLN A 436 -5.58 0.78 13.34
C GLN A 436 -5.61 -0.63 13.95
N GLN A 437 -6.75 -1.33 13.88
CA GLN A 437 -6.86 -2.69 14.42
C GLN A 437 -5.85 -3.66 13.78
N TYR A 438 -5.50 -3.44 12.50
CA TYR A 438 -4.53 -4.29 11.79
C TYR A 438 -3.12 -4.05 12.33
N LEU A 439 -2.74 -2.79 12.55
CA LEU A 439 -1.47 -2.46 13.20
C LEU A 439 -1.41 -3.02 14.63
N ASP A 440 -2.45 -2.78 15.43
CA ASP A 440 -2.54 -3.25 16.82
C ASP A 440 -2.40 -4.78 16.91
N TYR A 441 -3.00 -5.53 15.98
CA TYR A 441 -2.88 -6.99 15.90
C TYR A 441 -1.44 -7.47 15.65
N SER A 442 -0.69 -6.79 14.77
CA SER A 442 0.74 -7.10 14.54
C SER A 442 1.62 -6.67 15.70
N VAL A 443 1.33 -5.54 16.37
CA VAL A 443 2.04 -5.08 17.57
C VAL A 443 1.91 -6.11 18.70
N ALA A 444 0.69 -6.54 19.00
CA ALA A 444 0.44 -7.50 20.08
C ALA A 444 1.09 -8.87 19.81
N TRP A 445 1.12 -9.33 18.55
CA TRP A 445 1.88 -10.52 18.17
C TRP A 445 3.39 -10.33 18.37
N ALA A 446 3.94 -9.18 17.98
CA ALA A 446 5.36 -8.89 18.14
C ALA A 446 5.77 -8.82 19.62
N GLU A 447 4.97 -8.15 20.45
CA GLU A 447 5.17 -8.05 21.91
C GLU A 447 5.11 -9.42 22.59
N ARG A 448 4.13 -10.26 22.23
CA ARG A 448 4.05 -11.66 22.72
C ARG A 448 5.33 -12.43 22.45
N ASN A 449 5.94 -12.20 21.29
CA ASN A 449 7.18 -12.86 20.88
C ASN A 449 8.44 -12.09 21.32
N ASN A 450 8.29 -11.05 22.16
CA ASN A 450 9.37 -10.18 22.64
C ASN A 450 10.18 -9.49 21.53
N TYR A 451 9.62 -9.34 20.32
CA TYR A 451 10.34 -8.94 19.11
C TYR A 451 11.51 -9.88 18.75
N TRP A 452 11.39 -11.15 19.11
CA TRP A 452 12.39 -12.18 18.84
C TRP A 452 11.84 -13.22 17.87
N GLY A 453 12.73 -13.70 17.02
CA GLY A 453 12.58 -15.00 16.39
C GLY A 453 12.93 -16.09 17.41
N GLN A 454 13.80 -17.01 17.02
CA GLN A 454 14.17 -18.09 17.93
C GLN A 454 15.05 -17.61 19.11
N THR A 455 14.87 -18.25 20.28
CA THR A 455 15.34 -17.77 21.60
C THR A 455 16.76 -18.16 22.02
N GLY A 456 17.46 -19.02 21.29
CA GLY A 456 18.81 -19.46 21.65
C GLY A 456 19.81 -18.29 21.68
N THR A 457 20.58 -18.18 22.76
CA THR A 457 21.54 -17.09 22.96
C THR A 457 23.00 -17.50 22.73
N ASP A 458 23.30 -18.80 22.75
CA ASP A 458 24.64 -19.32 22.47
C ASP A 458 24.85 -19.47 20.96
N LYS A 459 25.57 -18.50 20.38
CA LYS A 459 25.89 -18.44 18.94
C LYS A 459 26.62 -19.69 18.42
N SER A 460 27.34 -20.41 19.27
CA SER A 460 28.06 -21.64 18.88
C SER A 460 27.13 -22.82 18.59
N LEU A 461 25.88 -22.74 19.06
CA LEU A 461 24.85 -23.75 18.83
C LEU A 461 23.90 -23.39 17.69
N TRP A 462 24.00 -22.19 17.12
CA TRP A 462 23.04 -21.70 16.14
C TRP A 462 23.07 -22.51 14.84
N LYS A 463 21.88 -22.87 14.33
CA LYS A 463 21.66 -23.73 13.15
C LYS A 463 20.78 -23.03 12.11
N PHE A 464 20.98 -23.40 10.85
CA PHE A 464 20.22 -22.90 9.68
C PHE A 464 19.53 -24.00 8.86
N GLY A 465 19.63 -25.27 9.27
CA GLY A 465 18.77 -26.33 8.74
C GLY A 465 17.32 -26.19 9.24
N TYR A 466 16.41 -27.03 8.77
CA TYR A 466 15.03 -27.01 9.26
C TYR A 466 14.95 -27.40 10.76
N GLY A 467 14.26 -26.57 11.55
CA GLY A 467 13.94 -26.89 12.94
C GLY A 467 13.31 -25.75 13.74
N GLU A 468 12.62 -26.15 14.81
CA GLU A 468 11.81 -25.26 15.66
C GLU A 468 12.34 -25.19 17.11
N SER A 469 13.48 -25.83 17.43
CA SER A 469 14.10 -25.73 18.76
C SER A 469 14.94 -24.45 18.89
N ALA A 470 15.23 -24.04 20.13
CA ALA A 470 15.92 -22.78 20.47
C ALA A 470 17.21 -22.48 19.67
N ASP A 471 17.90 -23.51 19.18
CA ASP A 471 19.15 -23.38 18.43
C ASP A 471 18.97 -22.95 16.96
N TYR A 472 17.77 -23.04 16.37
CA TYR A 472 17.55 -22.78 14.93
C TYR A 472 17.44 -21.29 14.57
N VAL A 473 18.28 -20.46 15.16
CA VAL A 473 18.26 -18.99 15.06
C VAL A 473 18.65 -18.49 13.66
N LEU A 474 19.47 -19.24 12.93
CA LEU A 474 19.94 -18.89 11.58
C LEU A 474 19.06 -19.47 10.47
N PHE A 475 17.97 -20.15 10.82
CA PHE A 475 17.03 -20.69 9.84
C PHE A 475 16.03 -19.62 9.45
N GLY A 476 15.93 -19.31 8.15
CA GLY A 476 15.11 -18.21 7.60
C GLY A 476 13.65 -18.19 8.05
N ASP A 477 13.03 -19.35 8.27
CA ASP A 477 11.65 -19.43 8.78
C ASP A 477 11.49 -18.86 10.20
N ASN A 478 12.56 -18.86 11.01
CA ASN A 478 12.60 -18.22 12.32
C ASN A 478 12.99 -16.73 12.24
N GLN A 479 13.32 -16.22 11.04
CA GLN A 479 13.83 -14.86 10.82
C GLN A 479 12.83 -13.94 10.13
N ILE A 480 11.90 -14.46 9.31
CA ILE A 480 10.91 -13.63 8.59
C ILE A 480 10.14 -12.67 9.50
N CYS A 481 9.95 -13.01 10.78
CA CYS A 481 9.37 -12.10 11.78
C CYS A 481 10.09 -10.74 11.87
N PHE A 482 11.38 -10.68 11.56
CA PHE A 482 12.18 -9.46 11.53
C PHE A 482 11.73 -8.47 10.46
N GLN A 483 11.06 -8.92 9.38
CA GLN A 483 10.44 -7.99 8.42
C GLN A 483 9.40 -7.11 9.12
N ILE A 484 8.52 -7.74 9.90
CA ILE A 484 7.45 -7.05 10.64
C ILE A 484 8.06 -6.16 11.71
N TYR A 485 9.10 -6.63 12.41
CA TYR A 485 9.70 -5.84 13.48
C TYR A 485 10.43 -4.60 12.95
N ALA A 486 11.04 -4.69 11.76
CA ALA A 486 11.60 -3.54 11.06
C ALA A 486 10.50 -2.56 10.62
N ASP A 487 9.37 -3.05 10.08
CA ASP A 487 8.22 -2.20 9.74
C ASP A 487 7.66 -1.47 10.98
N LEU A 488 7.47 -2.19 12.09
CA LEU A 488 7.01 -1.62 13.35
C LEU A 488 8.01 -0.61 13.94
N TYR A 489 9.31 -0.84 13.77
CA TYR A 489 10.34 0.13 14.17
C TYR A 489 10.25 1.42 13.36
N ASN A 490 10.06 1.34 12.04
CA ASN A 490 9.92 2.52 11.20
C ASN A 490 8.64 3.31 11.52
N LEU A 491 7.56 2.62 11.89
CA LEU A 491 6.27 3.25 12.24
C LEU A 491 6.24 3.82 13.66
N LEU A 492 6.79 3.11 14.64
CA LEU A 492 6.57 3.37 16.08
C LEU A 492 7.86 3.72 16.84
N GLY A 493 9.02 3.58 16.22
CA GLY A 493 10.33 3.69 16.88
C GLY A 493 10.58 2.58 17.90
N GLY A 494 11.57 2.78 18.78
CA GLY A 494 11.94 1.84 19.84
C GLY A 494 12.99 0.82 19.42
N LYS A 495 14.24 1.03 19.86
CA LYS A 495 15.41 0.21 19.46
C LYS A 495 15.28 -1.25 19.84
N GLU A 496 14.50 -1.57 20.88
CA GLU A 496 14.20 -2.92 21.32
C GLU A 496 13.56 -3.78 20.23
N LYS A 497 12.76 -3.17 19.33
CA LYS A 497 12.02 -3.90 18.27
C LYS A 497 12.94 -4.57 17.27
N ILE A 498 14.10 -3.99 16.98
CA ILE A 498 15.08 -4.50 16.00
C ILE A 498 16.34 -5.06 16.66
N ALA A 499 16.45 -5.05 17.99
CA ALA A 499 17.66 -5.46 18.67
C ALA A 499 18.04 -6.92 18.34
N ARG A 500 17.06 -7.82 18.38
CA ARG A 500 17.28 -9.24 18.04
C ARG A 500 17.51 -9.44 16.54
N ALA A 501 16.77 -8.74 15.68
CA ALA A 501 16.96 -8.78 14.24
C ALA A 501 18.40 -8.40 13.87
N ARG A 502 18.91 -7.30 14.43
CA ARG A 502 20.30 -6.88 14.23
C ARG A 502 21.29 -7.89 14.80
N GLU A 503 21.09 -8.37 16.03
CA GLU A 503 22.01 -9.36 16.62
C GLU A 503 22.16 -10.62 15.75
N VAL A 504 21.05 -11.15 15.26
CA VAL A 504 21.02 -12.38 14.46
C VAL A 504 21.57 -12.13 13.07
N MET A 505 21.07 -11.10 12.37
CA MET A 505 21.46 -10.85 10.99
C MET A 505 22.89 -10.33 10.89
N GLU A 506 23.36 -9.47 11.80
CA GLU A 506 24.76 -9.01 11.84
C GLU A 506 25.73 -10.16 12.13
N TYR A 507 25.34 -11.13 12.95
CA TYR A 507 26.14 -12.35 13.12
C TYR A 507 26.14 -13.19 11.84
N GLN A 508 24.99 -13.44 11.22
CA GLN A 508 24.88 -14.23 9.99
C GLN A 508 25.74 -13.66 8.86
N ILE A 509 25.62 -12.35 8.57
CA ILE A 509 26.40 -11.67 7.52
C ILE A 509 27.90 -11.58 7.82
N SER A 510 28.31 -11.82 9.07
CA SER A 510 29.72 -11.88 9.46
C SER A 510 30.39 -13.24 9.23
N THR A 511 29.61 -14.28 8.92
CA THR A 511 30.14 -15.62 8.67
C THR A 511 30.57 -15.82 7.22
N ASP A 512 31.38 -16.85 7.00
CA ASP A 512 31.82 -17.29 5.66
C ASP A 512 30.81 -18.23 4.97
N GLU A 513 29.67 -18.54 5.60
CA GLU A 513 28.63 -19.41 5.03
C GLU A 513 27.74 -18.61 4.06
N SER A 514 27.48 -19.17 2.88
CA SER A 514 26.62 -18.54 1.86
C SER A 514 25.33 -19.33 1.62
N GLY A 515 25.32 -20.63 1.99
CA GLY A 515 24.23 -21.58 1.73
C GLY A 515 23.05 -21.48 2.69
N TYR A 516 22.80 -20.30 3.27
CA TYR A 516 21.68 -20.07 4.19
C TYR A 516 20.32 -20.26 3.52
N LEU A 517 20.20 -19.87 2.25
CA LEU A 517 18.94 -19.91 1.48
C LEU A 517 18.92 -21.11 0.53
N TRP A 518 18.92 -22.31 1.11
CA TRP A 518 19.00 -23.59 0.39
C TRP A 518 17.66 -24.12 -0.14
N TRP A 519 16.57 -23.40 0.11
CA TRP A 519 15.22 -23.67 -0.38
C TRP A 519 14.58 -22.36 -0.86
N VAL A 520 13.73 -22.43 -1.88
CA VAL A 520 13.22 -21.25 -2.60
C VAL A 520 12.39 -20.32 -1.70
N ASP A 521 11.62 -20.86 -0.75
CA ASP A 521 10.81 -20.07 0.17
C ASP A 521 11.70 -19.14 1.03
N GLY A 522 12.94 -19.57 1.33
CA GLY A 522 13.92 -18.81 2.10
C GLY A 522 14.22 -17.43 1.52
N PHE A 523 14.07 -17.26 0.21
CA PHE A 523 14.20 -15.95 -0.44
C PHE A 523 13.15 -14.96 0.06
N TYR A 524 11.89 -15.37 0.17
CA TYR A 524 10.84 -14.53 0.72
C TYR A 524 11.05 -14.26 2.21
N MET A 525 11.55 -15.26 2.94
CA MET A 525 11.76 -15.14 4.38
C MET A 525 12.83 -14.10 4.71
N VAL A 526 13.95 -14.11 3.97
CA VAL A 526 15.18 -13.40 4.37
C VAL A 526 15.52 -12.20 3.52
N LEU A 527 15.38 -12.24 2.19
CA LEU A 527 15.89 -11.15 1.33
C LEU A 527 15.29 -9.77 1.70
N PRO A 528 13.96 -9.63 1.94
CA PRO A 528 13.41 -8.34 2.34
C PRO A 528 13.88 -7.86 3.73
N ILE A 529 14.40 -8.75 4.60
CA ILE A 529 15.01 -8.32 5.88
C ILE A 529 16.28 -7.52 5.58
N MET A 530 17.04 -7.92 4.56
CA MET A 530 18.34 -7.33 4.23
C MET A 530 18.17 -5.89 3.72
N THR A 531 17.22 -5.64 2.82
CA THR A 531 16.89 -4.26 2.37
C THR A 531 16.34 -3.41 3.51
N LYS A 532 15.42 -3.95 4.33
CA LYS A 532 14.86 -3.23 5.49
C LYS A 532 15.94 -2.82 6.49
N LEU A 533 16.84 -3.74 6.86
CA LEU A 533 17.91 -3.44 7.81
C LEU A 533 19.00 -2.54 7.20
N TYR A 534 19.26 -2.65 5.90
CA TYR A 534 20.09 -1.67 5.19
C TYR A 534 19.49 -0.26 5.31
N ASN A 535 18.20 -0.08 4.99
CA ASN A 535 17.52 1.22 5.06
C ASN A 535 17.51 1.81 6.47
N ILE A 536 17.46 0.95 7.51
CA ILE A 536 17.53 1.39 8.92
C ILE A 536 18.95 1.75 9.37
N THR A 537 19.98 1.04 8.89
CA THR A 537 21.34 1.09 9.46
C THR A 537 22.38 1.77 8.57
N GLY A 538 22.13 1.87 7.27
CA GLY A 538 23.12 2.26 6.26
C GLY A 538 24.26 1.26 6.06
N ASN A 539 24.17 0.05 6.62
CA ASN A 539 25.25 -0.95 6.52
C ASN A 539 25.20 -1.70 5.19
N GLN A 540 26.08 -1.33 4.26
CA GLN A 540 26.20 -1.93 2.92
C GLN A 540 26.36 -3.46 2.93
N LEU A 541 26.96 -4.03 4.00
CA LEU A 541 27.17 -5.48 4.10
C LEU A 541 25.86 -6.28 4.03
N TYR A 542 24.72 -5.70 4.40
CA TYR A 542 23.42 -6.35 4.20
C TYR A 542 23.11 -6.59 2.73
N LEU A 543 23.36 -5.61 1.85
CA LEU A 543 23.08 -5.75 0.41
C LEU A 543 24.09 -6.69 -0.24
N ASP A 544 25.37 -6.57 0.11
CA ASP A 544 26.43 -7.43 -0.43
C ASP A 544 26.16 -8.91 -0.09
N LYS A 545 25.79 -9.22 1.16
CA LYS A 545 25.44 -10.58 1.58
C LYS A 545 24.07 -11.04 1.08
N MET A 546 23.11 -10.14 0.89
CA MET A 546 21.84 -10.47 0.24
C MET A 546 22.09 -11.00 -1.17
N TYR A 547 22.94 -10.32 -1.95
CA TYR A 547 23.33 -10.78 -3.28
C TYR A 547 24.05 -12.13 -3.22
N GLU A 548 25.02 -12.29 -2.32
CA GLU A 548 25.74 -13.56 -2.14
C GLU A 548 24.78 -14.74 -1.86
N TYR A 549 23.86 -14.58 -0.91
CA TYR A 549 22.90 -15.62 -0.54
C TYR A 549 21.88 -15.91 -1.65
N TRP A 550 21.37 -14.86 -2.30
CA TRP A 550 20.45 -15.01 -3.44
C TRP A 550 21.13 -15.70 -4.62
N ARG A 551 22.35 -15.31 -4.97
CA ARG A 551 23.12 -15.89 -6.09
C ARG A 551 23.43 -17.36 -5.83
N TRP A 552 23.88 -17.70 -4.62
CA TRP A 552 24.14 -19.10 -4.24
C TRP A 552 22.87 -19.97 -4.36
N GLY A 553 21.74 -19.49 -3.84
CA GLY A 553 20.48 -20.24 -3.95
C GLY A 553 19.97 -20.32 -5.39
N THR A 554 20.15 -19.27 -6.18
CA THR A 554 19.79 -19.23 -7.60
C THR A 554 20.65 -20.20 -8.42
N ASP A 555 21.96 -20.29 -8.17
CA ASP A 555 22.85 -21.27 -8.81
C ASP A 555 22.42 -22.72 -8.55
N LEU A 556 21.80 -22.97 -7.39
CA LEU A 556 21.30 -24.29 -7.04
C LEU A 556 19.93 -24.59 -7.67
N MET A 557 18.99 -23.64 -7.63
CA MET A 557 17.57 -23.91 -7.84
C MET A 557 17.00 -23.41 -9.16
N TRP A 558 17.66 -22.47 -9.84
CA TRP A 558 17.17 -21.90 -11.10
C TRP A 558 17.35 -22.85 -12.28
N ASP A 559 16.29 -23.01 -13.08
CA ASP A 559 16.35 -23.70 -14.35
C ASP A 559 16.27 -22.69 -15.50
N GLU A 560 17.39 -22.50 -16.21
CA GLU A 560 17.51 -21.50 -17.28
C GLU A 560 16.54 -21.72 -18.44
N GLU A 561 16.23 -22.98 -18.75
CA GLU A 561 15.33 -23.34 -19.85
C GLU A 561 13.88 -23.03 -19.48
N ALA A 562 13.46 -23.41 -18.27
CA ALA A 562 12.10 -23.19 -17.79
C ALA A 562 11.84 -21.75 -17.34
N GLY A 563 12.88 -21.02 -16.92
CA GLY A 563 12.75 -19.71 -16.29
C GLY A 563 12.01 -19.77 -14.94
N LEU A 564 12.18 -20.87 -14.19
CA LEU A 564 11.50 -21.16 -12.93
C LEU A 564 12.50 -21.74 -11.91
N TYR A 565 12.14 -21.72 -10.63
CA TYR A 565 12.96 -22.24 -9.53
C TYR A 565 12.42 -23.58 -9.03
N TYR A 566 13.28 -24.60 -8.98
CA TYR A 566 13.00 -25.78 -8.18
C TYR A 566 12.87 -25.40 -6.71
N ARG A 567 12.03 -26.14 -5.99
CA ARG A 567 11.78 -25.87 -4.56
C ARG A 567 13.04 -25.94 -3.70
N ASP A 568 13.83 -26.98 -3.94
CA ASP A 568 15.11 -27.26 -3.31
C ASP A 568 15.85 -28.32 -4.13
N ARG A 569 17.09 -28.66 -3.72
CA ARG A 569 17.97 -29.62 -4.40
C ARG A 569 17.34 -30.97 -4.76
N HIS A 570 16.33 -31.45 -4.02
CA HIS A 570 15.75 -32.77 -4.25
C HIS A 570 14.80 -32.80 -5.45
N TYR A 571 14.39 -31.64 -5.97
CA TYR A 571 13.41 -31.51 -7.06
C TYR A 571 14.06 -31.27 -8.43
N ILE A 572 15.40 -31.21 -8.49
CA ILE A 572 16.14 -30.90 -9.71
C ILE A 572 16.04 -32.05 -10.73
N TYR A 573 15.68 -31.69 -11.96
CA TYR A 573 15.65 -32.61 -13.11
C TYR A 573 17.08 -32.99 -13.57
N PRO A 574 17.34 -34.23 -14.01
CA PRO A 574 16.41 -35.35 -14.20
C PRO A 574 16.29 -36.29 -13.00
N GLU A 575 16.93 -36.00 -11.85
CA GLU A 575 16.90 -36.89 -10.69
C GLU A 575 15.50 -36.99 -10.07
N HIS A 576 14.74 -35.89 -10.13
CA HIS A 576 13.31 -35.86 -9.81
C HIS A 576 12.48 -35.46 -11.04
N THR A 577 11.33 -36.12 -11.20
CA THR A 577 10.35 -35.80 -12.24
C THR A 577 8.94 -35.94 -11.69
N THR A 578 7.98 -35.28 -12.31
CA THR A 578 6.56 -35.61 -12.12
C THR A 578 6.26 -37.04 -12.59
N ALA A 579 5.07 -37.56 -12.28
CA ALA A 579 4.65 -38.89 -12.77
C ALA A 579 4.61 -38.97 -14.32
N SER A 580 4.51 -37.83 -15.00
CA SER A 580 4.53 -37.73 -16.47
C SER A 580 5.95 -37.61 -17.04
N GLY A 581 6.99 -37.58 -16.20
CA GLY A 581 8.38 -37.41 -16.62
C GLY A 581 8.81 -35.96 -16.87
N ASN A 582 8.02 -34.98 -16.43
CA ASN A 582 8.29 -33.55 -16.62
C ASN A 582 9.09 -32.96 -15.44
N LYS A 583 9.66 -31.76 -15.65
CA LYS A 583 10.21 -30.93 -14.56
C LYS A 583 9.10 -30.53 -13.57
N ASP A 584 9.38 -30.56 -12.28
CA ASP A 584 8.39 -30.30 -11.21
C ASP A 584 8.70 -28.97 -10.49
N PHE A 585 8.05 -27.90 -10.94
CA PHE A 585 8.14 -26.56 -10.33
C PHE A 585 6.93 -26.28 -9.47
N TRP A 586 7.17 -25.85 -8.23
CA TRP A 586 6.11 -25.73 -7.22
C TRP A 586 5.53 -24.32 -7.19
N ALA A 587 4.22 -24.18 -7.44
CA ALA A 587 3.58 -22.87 -7.59
C ALA A 587 3.78 -21.91 -6.41
N ARG A 588 3.69 -22.41 -5.16
CA ARG A 588 3.98 -21.56 -3.98
C ARG A 588 5.47 -21.22 -3.87
N GLY A 589 6.37 -22.11 -4.29
CA GLY A 589 7.81 -21.88 -4.28
C GLY A 589 8.21 -20.74 -5.22
N ASP A 590 7.81 -20.82 -6.49
CA ASP A 590 8.03 -19.74 -7.46
C ASP A 590 7.29 -18.45 -7.06
N GLY A 591 6.10 -18.57 -6.47
CA GLY A 591 5.37 -17.44 -5.90
C GLY A 591 6.17 -16.72 -4.81
N TRP A 592 6.86 -17.45 -3.93
CA TRP A 592 7.70 -16.85 -2.89
C TRP A 592 8.82 -16.00 -3.47
N ILE A 593 9.61 -16.53 -4.41
CA ILE A 593 10.71 -15.76 -5.01
C ILE A 593 10.19 -14.60 -5.86
N PHE A 594 9.09 -14.78 -6.59
CA PHE A 594 8.51 -13.68 -7.38
C PHE A 594 8.03 -12.53 -6.49
N ALA A 595 7.37 -12.83 -5.37
CA ALA A 595 6.99 -11.85 -4.37
C ALA A 595 8.20 -11.29 -3.59
N ALA A 596 9.24 -12.09 -3.36
CA ALA A 596 10.46 -11.65 -2.67
C ALA A 596 11.21 -10.62 -3.49
N LEU A 597 11.42 -10.86 -4.80
CA LEU A 597 12.08 -9.93 -5.70
C LEU A 597 11.30 -8.63 -5.83
N ALA A 598 9.97 -8.68 -5.92
CA ALA A 598 9.12 -7.48 -5.88
C ALA A 598 9.38 -6.66 -4.60
N ARG A 599 9.34 -7.31 -3.42
CA ARG A 599 9.58 -6.63 -2.13
C ARG A 599 11.02 -6.12 -1.96
N VAL A 600 12.01 -6.83 -2.52
CA VAL A 600 13.40 -6.36 -2.54
C VAL A 600 13.50 -5.11 -3.39
N LEU A 601 13.00 -5.14 -4.63
CA LEU A 601 13.08 -4.03 -5.57
C LEU A 601 12.28 -2.79 -5.13
N ASP A 602 11.26 -2.95 -4.28
CA ASP A 602 10.49 -1.86 -3.67
C ASP A 602 11.32 -1.01 -2.68
N GLU A 603 12.32 -1.62 -2.04
CA GLU A 603 13.11 -1.00 -0.98
C GLU A 603 14.62 -0.90 -1.29
N LEU A 604 15.08 -1.54 -2.36
CA LEU A 604 16.48 -1.54 -2.79
C LEU A 604 16.83 -0.18 -3.42
N PRO A 605 17.98 0.44 -3.08
CA PRO A 605 18.43 1.65 -3.75
C PRO A 605 18.51 1.46 -5.27
N GLU A 606 18.05 2.45 -6.03
CA GLU A 606 18.13 2.43 -7.50
C GLU A 606 19.58 2.33 -8.01
N THR A 607 20.55 2.77 -7.19
CA THR A 607 21.99 2.74 -7.48
C THR A 607 22.68 1.44 -7.09
N ASP A 608 21.97 0.45 -6.54
CA ASP A 608 22.55 -0.84 -6.17
C ASP A 608 23.13 -1.56 -7.40
N ALA A 609 24.37 -2.06 -7.28
CA ALA A 609 25.13 -2.62 -8.40
C ALA A 609 24.50 -3.90 -8.99
N HIS A 610 23.63 -4.58 -8.24
CA HIS A 610 23.01 -5.85 -8.62
C HIS A 610 21.54 -5.70 -9.00
N ARG A 611 20.97 -4.50 -8.92
CA ARG A 611 19.55 -4.22 -9.18
C ARG A 611 19.05 -4.75 -10.52
N GLU A 612 19.79 -4.52 -11.60
CA GLU A 612 19.42 -4.99 -12.93
C GLU A 612 19.42 -6.51 -13.05
N GLU A 613 20.24 -7.22 -12.27
CA GLU A 613 20.23 -8.68 -12.24
C GLU A 613 18.93 -9.18 -11.58
N TYR A 614 18.53 -8.60 -10.44
CA TYR A 614 17.23 -8.93 -9.83
C TYR A 614 16.06 -8.67 -10.78
N ILE A 615 16.07 -7.54 -11.50
CA ILE A 615 15.04 -7.19 -12.49
C ILE A 615 15.02 -8.21 -13.64
N HIS A 616 16.18 -8.66 -14.11
CA HIS A 616 16.28 -9.68 -15.15
C HIS A 616 15.57 -10.97 -14.73
N TYR A 617 15.92 -11.54 -13.57
CA TYR A 617 15.28 -12.77 -13.08
C TYR A 617 13.79 -12.57 -12.75
N TYR A 618 13.42 -11.42 -12.20
CA TYR A 618 12.03 -11.06 -11.95
C TYR A 618 11.19 -11.04 -13.24
N ARG A 619 11.71 -10.44 -14.32
CA ARG A 619 11.03 -10.42 -15.63
C ARG A 619 10.97 -11.80 -16.28
N ARG A 620 12.03 -12.62 -16.14
CA ARG A 620 12.05 -14.02 -16.62
C ARG A 620 10.99 -14.87 -15.90
N LEU A 621 10.91 -14.75 -14.58
CA LEU A 621 9.84 -15.38 -13.77
C LEU A 621 8.45 -14.93 -14.22
N ALA A 622 8.22 -13.62 -14.39
CA ALA A 622 6.93 -13.10 -14.83
C ALA A 622 6.50 -13.68 -16.20
N GLU A 623 7.44 -13.82 -17.13
CA GLU A 623 7.17 -14.44 -18.44
C GLU A 623 6.80 -15.92 -18.32
N SER A 624 7.59 -16.71 -17.58
CA SER A 624 7.32 -18.14 -17.40
C SER A 624 6.02 -18.39 -16.64
N LEU A 625 5.76 -17.64 -15.57
CA LEU A 625 4.53 -17.73 -14.78
C LEU A 625 3.31 -17.36 -15.63
N ALA A 626 3.37 -16.28 -16.43
CA ALA A 626 2.29 -15.92 -17.35
C ALA A 626 1.98 -17.04 -18.35
N SER A 627 3.02 -17.71 -18.86
CA SER A 627 2.87 -18.79 -19.85
C SER A 627 2.21 -20.06 -19.29
N CYS A 628 2.33 -20.29 -17.98
CA CYS A 628 1.80 -21.50 -17.33
C CYS A 628 0.55 -21.24 -16.46
N GLN A 629 -0.08 -20.07 -16.56
CA GLN A 629 -1.38 -19.81 -15.93
C GLN A 629 -2.45 -20.74 -16.51
N ARG A 630 -3.28 -21.32 -15.64
CA ARG A 630 -4.43 -22.16 -16.01
C ARG A 630 -5.70 -21.33 -15.96
N MET A 631 -6.61 -21.61 -16.87
CA MET A 631 -7.94 -20.98 -16.92
C MET A 631 -8.99 -22.02 -16.57
N ASP A 632 -9.89 -21.69 -15.64
CA ASP A 632 -11.08 -22.50 -15.44
C ASP A 632 -12.16 -22.20 -16.49
N LYS A 633 -13.29 -22.90 -16.40
CA LYS A 633 -14.40 -22.79 -17.36
C LYS A 633 -15.11 -21.43 -17.31
N GLN A 634 -14.92 -20.67 -16.24
CA GLN A 634 -15.51 -19.35 -16.03
C GLN A 634 -14.54 -18.22 -16.40
N GLY A 635 -13.33 -18.55 -16.84
CA GLY A 635 -12.31 -17.56 -17.18
C GLY A 635 -11.54 -17.05 -15.96
N ASN A 636 -11.57 -17.74 -14.83
CA ASN A 636 -10.72 -17.41 -13.69
C ASN A 636 -9.34 -18.06 -13.88
N GLY A 637 -8.28 -17.29 -13.64
CA GLY A 637 -6.88 -17.70 -13.80
C GLY A 637 -6.25 -18.18 -12.50
N TYR A 638 -5.53 -19.29 -12.50
CA TYR A 638 -4.84 -19.81 -11.32
C TYR A 638 -3.58 -20.58 -11.70
N TRP A 639 -2.73 -20.87 -10.73
CA TRP A 639 -1.58 -21.76 -10.90
C TRP A 639 -1.79 -23.06 -10.13
N CYS A 640 -1.67 -24.20 -10.81
CA CYS A 640 -1.73 -25.51 -10.19
C CYS A 640 -0.43 -25.82 -9.43
N ARG A 641 -0.48 -26.70 -8.43
CA ARG A 641 0.65 -26.98 -7.52
C ARG A 641 1.95 -27.31 -8.23
N SER A 642 1.90 -28.10 -9.31
CA SER A 642 3.04 -28.31 -10.22
C SER A 642 2.79 -27.48 -11.48
N LEU A 643 3.55 -26.39 -11.66
CA LEU A 643 3.26 -25.34 -12.65
C LEU A 643 3.15 -25.88 -14.08
N LEU A 644 4.03 -26.83 -14.42
CA LEU A 644 4.14 -27.37 -15.77
C LEU A 644 3.41 -28.71 -15.97
N ASP A 645 2.77 -29.27 -14.93
CA ASP A 645 2.09 -30.57 -14.99
C ASP A 645 0.81 -30.59 -14.13
N GLU A 646 -0.24 -29.93 -14.64
CA GLU A 646 -1.55 -29.90 -13.95
C GLU A 646 -2.14 -31.30 -13.70
N PRO A 647 -2.12 -32.27 -14.64
CA PRO A 647 -2.65 -33.61 -14.39
C PRO A 647 -1.97 -34.32 -13.22
N TYR A 648 -0.70 -34.02 -12.94
CA TYR A 648 0.01 -34.55 -11.79
C TYR A 648 -0.60 -34.02 -10.47
N ALA A 649 -0.83 -32.72 -10.35
CA ALA A 649 -1.38 -32.10 -9.14
C ALA A 649 -2.55 -31.16 -9.45
N PRO A 650 -3.74 -31.73 -9.77
CA PRO A 650 -4.81 -30.99 -10.42
C PRO A 650 -5.54 -30.03 -9.49
N GLY A 651 -6.26 -29.08 -10.09
CA GLY A 651 -7.17 -28.18 -9.39
C GLY A 651 -6.50 -26.96 -8.77
N TYR A 652 -7.36 -26.16 -8.13
CA TYR A 652 -7.03 -24.85 -7.58
C TYR A 652 -5.99 -24.90 -6.45
N GLU A 653 -5.13 -23.89 -6.41
CA GLU A 653 -4.18 -23.62 -5.32
C GLU A 653 -4.05 -22.10 -5.13
N THR A 654 -4.39 -21.62 -3.93
CA THR A 654 -4.56 -20.18 -3.68
C THR A 654 -3.26 -19.46 -3.34
N SER A 655 -2.35 -20.09 -2.58
CA SER A 655 -1.22 -19.36 -2.01
C SER A 655 -0.20 -18.94 -3.07
N GLY A 656 0.20 -19.83 -3.98
CA GLY A 656 1.03 -19.51 -5.13
C GLY A 656 0.33 -18.55 -6.08
N THR A 657 -0.97 -18.75 -6.34
CA THR A 657 -1.75 -17.81 -7.16
C THR A 657 -1.76 -16.40 -6.56
N ALA A 658 -1.98 -16.25 -5.26
CA ALA A 658 -1.99 -14.96 -4.59
C ALA A 658 -0.62 -14.27 -4.60
N LEU A 659 0.47 -15.02 -4.36
CA LEU A 659 1.83 -14.48 -4.48
C LEU A 659 2.16 -14.03 -5.90
N ASN A 660 1.72 -14.80 -6.90
CA ASN A 660 1.87 -14.43 -8.31
C ASN A 660 1.06 -13.19 -8.66
N THR A 661 -0.19 -13.09 -8.21
CA THR A 661 -1.03 -11.89 -8.38
C THR A 661 -0.35 -10.66 -7.77
N PHE A 662 0.18 -10.77 -6.54
CA PHE A 662 0.95 -9.70 -5.91
C PHE A 662 2.16 -9.30 -6.77
N GLY A 663 2.97 -10.27 -7.21
CA GLY A 663 4.14 -10.02 -8.04
C GLY A 663 3.78 -9.32 -9.36
N PHE A 664 2.76 -9.77 -10.09
CA PHE A 664 2.30 -9.13 -11.33
C PHE A 664 1.75 -7.73 -11.09
N ALA A 665 0.89 -7.54 -10.08
CA ALA A 665 0.32 -6.24 -9.75
C ALA A 665 1.42 -5.24 -9.39
N TRP A 666 2.36 -5.63 -8.53
CA TRP A 666 3.48 -4.78 -8.12
C TRP A 666 4.35 -4.40 -9.34
N GLY A 667 4.68 -5.36 -10.20
CA GLY A 667 5.50 -5.10 -11.39
C GLY A 667 4.84 -4.14 -12.38
N ILE A 668 3.52 -4.24 -12.57
CA ILE A 668 2.74 -3.32 -13.41
C ILE A 668 2.62 -1.94 -12.74
N ASN A 669 2.43 -1.89 -11.43
CA ASN A 669 2.35 -0.63 -10.68
C ASN A 669 3.68 0.14 -10.69
N ASN A 670 4.81 -0.58 -10.67
CA ASN A 670 6.16 -0.01 -10.66
C ASN A 670 6.83 0.07 -12.05
N GLY A 671 6.08 -0.15 -13.14
CA GLY A 671 6.58 0.01 -14.51
C GLY A 671 7.64 -1.00 -14.96
N LEU A 672 7.86 -2.08 -14.20
CA LEU A 672 8.81 -3.15 -14.55
C LEU A 672 8.21 -4.22 -15.45
N LEU A 673 6.88 -4.35 -15.45
CA LEU A 673 6.09 -5.24 -16.30
C LEU A 673 5.12 -4.43 -17.17
N ASP A 674 5.10 -4.74 -18.47
CA ASP A 674 4.20 -4.11 -19.44
C ASP A 674 2.75 -4.55 -19.20
N GLU A 675 1.89 -3.59 -18.86
CA GLU A 675 0.46 -3.80 -18.61
C GLU A 675 -0.26 -4.39 -19.83
N SER A 676 0.15 -4.04 -21.06
CA SER A 676 -0.46 -4.59 -22.27
C SER A 676 -0.17 -6.08 -22.46
N LYS A 677 0.95 -6.57 -21.90
CA LYS A 677 1.34 -7.99 -21.92
C LYS A 677 0.74 -8.76 -20.73
N TYR A 678 0.79 -8.18 -19.53
CA TYR A 678 0.50 -8.91 -18.28
C TYR A 678 -0.83 -8.53 -17.61
N GLY A 679 -1.51 -7.48 -18.07
CA GLY A 679 -2.76 -6.99 -17.47
C GLY A 679 -3.88 -8.03 -17.46
N ALA A 680 -4.02 -8.82 -18.54
CA ALA A 680 -5.00 -9.91 -18.61
C ALA A 680 -4.65 -11.06 -17.64
N VAL A 681 -3.37 -11.44 -17.55
CA VAL A 681 -2.88 -12.46 -16.61
C VAL A 681 -3.24 -12.07 -15.18
N LEU A 682 -2.98 -10.81 -14.82
CA LEU A 682 -3.31 -10.25 -13.52
C LEU A 682 -4.82 -10.26 -13.26
N GLN A 683 -5.63 -9.80 -14.23
CA GLN A 683 -7.08 -9.72 -14.08
C GLN A 683 -7.70 -11.11 -13.86
N HIS A 684 -7.28 -12.12 -14.63
CA HIS A 684 -7.76 -13.49 -14.47
C HIS A 684 -7.36 -14.08 -13.12
N ALA A 685 -6.14 -13.81 -12.65
CA ALA A 685 -5.69 -14.22 -11.33
C ALA A 685 -6.50 -13.57 -10.21
N TRP A 686 -6.80 -12.27 -10.34
CA TRP A 686 -7.66 -11.56 -9.40
C TRP A 686 -9.08 -12.13 -9.37
N GLN A 687 -9.68 -12.40 -10.54
CA GLN A 687 -11.01 -13.04 -10.64
C GLN A 687 -11.05 -14.39 -9.92
N TYR A 688 -10.01 -15.21 -10.03
CA TYR A 688 -9.92 -16.44 -9.23
C TYR A 688 -9.89 -16.16 -7.72
N LEU A 689 -9.05 -15.23 -7.29
CA LEU A 689 -8.93 -14.90 -5.87
C LEU A 689 -10.26 -14.41 -5.29
N THR A 690 -11.02 -13.60 -6.02
CA THR A 690 -12.27 -13.02 -5.54
C THR A 690 -13.49 -13.94 -5.71
N ASN A 691 -13.57 -14.68 -6.82
CA ASN A 691 -14.76 -15.46 -7.17
C ASN A 691 -14.68 -16.91 -6.67
N ILE A 692 -13.47 -17.45 -6.50
CA ILE A 692 -13.25 -18.85 -6.16
C ILE A 692 -12.55 -19.01 -4.81
N ALA A 693 -11.45 -18.29 -4.55
CA ALA A 693 -10.67 -18.52 -3.33
C ALA A 693 -11.35 -17.92 -2.09
N LEU A 694 -11.75 -16.64 -2.16
CA LEU A 694 -12.45 -15.95 -1.08
C LEU A 694 -13.91 -16.42 -0.98
N LYS A 695 -14.35 -16.74 0.24
CA LYS A 695 -15.73 -17.14 0.55
C LYS A 695 -16.54 -15.98 1.09
N ASP A 696 -17.86 -16.12 1.04
CA ASP A 696 -18.79 -15.08 1.50
C ASP A 696 -18.56 -14.67 2.96
N ASN A 697 -18.15 -15.60 3.82
CA ASN A 697 -17.84 -15.36 5.23
C ASN A 697 -16.44 -14.76 5.47
N GLY A 698 -15.60 -14.63 4.44
CA GLY A 698 -14.23 -14.14 4.53
C GLY A 698 -13.14 -15.21 4.63
N LEU A 699 -13.49 -16.49 4.64
CA LEU A 699 -12.50 -17.56 4.56
C LEU A 699 -11.77 -17.52 3.20
N VAL A 700 -10.43 -17.60 3.23
CA VAL A 700 -9.60 -17.80 2.03
C VAL A 700 -9.30 -19.28 1.89
N GLY A 701 -9.94 -19.93 0.91
CA GLY A 701 -9.94 -21.38 0.69
C GLY A 701 -8.85 -21.86 -0.27
N TYR A 702 -8.82 -23.16 -0.55
CA TYR A 702 -7.89 -23.82 -1.49
C TYR A 702 -6.38 -23.56 -1.20
N VAL A 703 -6.02 -23.32 0.06
CA VAL A 703 -4.62 -23.12 0.46
C VAL A 703 -3.94 -24.48 0.66
N GLN A 704 -2.87 -24.78 -0.08
CA GLN A 704 -2.18 -26.07 0.10
C GLN A 704 -1.53 -26.18 1.50
N PRO A 705 -1.81 -27.22 2.30
CA PRO A 705 -1.27 -27.37 3.66
C PRO A 705 0.26 -27.43 3.73
N ILE A 706 0.81 -27.09 4.90
CA ILE A 706 2.24 -27.24 5.22
C ILE A 706 2.64 -28.72 5.15
N GLY A 707 3.85 -29.01 4.65
CA GLY A 707 4.39 -30.37 4.59
C GLY A 707 3.69 -31.33 3.62
N SER A 708 2.68 -30.86 2.87
CA SER A 708 2.00 -31.66 1.86
C SER A 708 2.71 -31.54 0.52
N ASN A 709 3.28 -32.63 0.03
CA ASN A 709 3.79 -32.69 -1.33
C ASN A 709 2.65 -32.63 -2.35
N ALA A 710 2.97 -32.23 -3.58
CA ALA A 710 2.06 -32.31 -4.73
C ALA A 710 1.81 -33.78 -5.08
N ALA A 711 1.04 -34.48 -4.25
CA ALA A 711 0.77 -35.90 -4.41
C ALA A 711 -0.13 -36.12 -5.65
N PRO A 712 0.20 -37.11 -6.51
CA PRO A 712 -0.54 -37.40 -7.74
C PRO A 712 -2.05 -37.47 -7.54
N GLY A 713 -2.82 -36.69 -8.30
CA GLY A 713 -4.29 -36.78 -8.34
C GLY A 713 -5.04 -36.35 -7.07
N THR A 714 -4.37 -35.70 -6.12
CA THR A 714 -5.02 -35.12 -4.94
C THR A 714 -5.64 -33.77 -5.28
N TYR A 715 -6.71 -33.35 -4.59
CA TYR A 715 -7.31 -32.02 -4.70
C TYR A 715 -7.24 -31.31 -3.35
N ILE A 716 -7.12 -29.98 -3.36
CA ILE A 716 -7.21 -29.17 -2.13
C ILE A 716 -8.69 -28.92 -1.84
N SER A 717 -9.09 -29.10 -0.58
CA SER A 717 -10.46 -28.78 -0.15
C SER A 717 -10.72 -27.28 -0.27
N GLU A 718 -11.94 -26.94 -0.67
CA GLU A 718 -12.43 -25.57 -0.71
C GLU A 718 -12.29 -24.85 0.65
N SER A 719 -12.50 -25.56 1.75
CA SER A 719 -12.41 -25.00 3.11
C SER A 719 -11.00 -25.01 3.70
N GLN A 720 -10.01 -25.55 2.97
CA GLN A 720 -8.64 -25.59 3.47
C GLN A 720 -8.03 -24.18 3.44
N THR A 721 -7.69 -23.67 4.62
CA THR A 721 -7.07 -22.35 4.82
C THR A 721 -5.80 -22.47 5.65
N ALA A 722 -4.98 -21.42 5.65
CA ALA A 722 -3.82 -21.27 6.53
C ALA A 722 -3.43 -19.79 6.64
N ASP A 723 -2.77 -19.43 7.74
CA ASP A 723 -2.19 -18.10 8.02
C ASP A 723 -1.41 -17.53 6.83
N PHE A 724 -0.41 -18.26 6.34
CA PHE A 724 0.42 -17.80 5.22
C PHE A 724 -0.38 -17.62 3.92
N GLY A 725 -1.44 -18.39 3.71
CA GLY A 725 -2.33 -18.26 2.55
C GLY A 725 -3.20 -17.00 2.63
N VAL A 726 -3.69 -16.68 3.83
CA VAL A 726 -4.38 -15.40 4.08
C VAL A 726 -3.41 -14.23 3.92
N GLY A 727 -2.19 -14.33 4.47
CA GLY A 727 -1.14 -13.33 4.27
C GLY A 727 -0.86 -13.04 2.80
N ALA A 728 -0.68 -14.09 1.99
CA ALA A 728 -0.50 -13.96 0.54
C ALA A 728 -1.71 -13.29 -0.16
N PHE A 729 -2.94 -13.66 0.23
CA PHE A 729 -4.15 -13.00 -0.29
C PHE A 729 -4.18 -11.51 0.06
N LEU A 730 -3.84 -11.14 1.29
CA LEU A 730 -3.82 -9.74 1.73
C LEU A 730 -2.75 -8.92 0.99
N LEU A 731 -1.58 -9.50 0.72
CA LEU A 731 -0.57 -8.88 -0.14
C LEU A 731 -1.13 -8.61 -1.55
N ALA A 732 -1.73 -9.62 -2.16
CA ALA A 732 -2.33 -9.48 -3.49
C ALA A 732 -3.44 -8.42 -3.52
N ALA A 733 -4.34 -8.43 -2.53
CA ALA A 733 -5.44 -7.48 -2.43
C ALA A 733 -4.95 -6.05 -2.16
N ALA A 734 -3.92 -5.88 -1.32
CA ALA A 734 -3.31 -4.57 -1.08
C ALA A 734 -2.66 -4.02 -2.35
N GLU A 735 -1.99 -4.85 -3.14
CA GLU A 735 -1.39 -4.39 -4.39
C GLU A 735 -2.41 -4.16 -5.50
N MET A 736 -3.46 -4.98 -5.54
CA MET A 736 -4.61 -4.76 -6.41
C MET A 736 -5.37 -3.48 -6.06
N SER A 737 -5.42 -3.05 -4.80
CA SER A 737 -6.06 -1.78 -4.45
C SER A 737 -5.29 -0.57 -5.00
N ARG A 738 -3.96 -0.67 -5.12
CA ARG A 738 -3.11 0.33 -5.78
C ARG A 738 -3.32 0.35 -7.29
N TYR A 739 -3.60 -0.82 -7.88
CA TYR A 739 -3.90 -0.98 -9.31
C TYR A 739 -5.35 -0.62 -9.69
N ALA A 740 -6.29 -0.71 -8.74
CA ALA A 740 -7.72 -0.47 -8.92
C ALA A 740 -8.05 1.00 -9.24
N VAL A 741 -9.25 1.23 -9.81
CA VAL A 741 -9.74 2.56 -10.19
C VAL A 741 -10.54 3.21 -9.07
N GLY A 742 -10.58 4.55 -9.07
CA GLY A 742 -11.29 5.34 -8.06
C GLY A 742 -10.44 5.69 -6.84
N GLU A 743 -10.96 6.63 -6.06
CA GLU A 743 -10.42 6.97 -4.75
C GLU A 743 -10.96 6.02 -3.68
N GLN A 744 -10.19 5.83 -2.62
CA GLN A 744 -10.67 5.09 -1.47
C GLN A 744 -11.62 6.01 -0.70
N SER A 745 -12.84 5.55 -0.45
CA SER A 745 -13.77 6.22 0.45
C SER A 745 -13.15 6.34 1.84
N ALA A 746 -13.45 7.43 2.55
CA ALA A 746 -13.03 7.58 3.94
C ALA A 746 -13.47 6.36 4.75
N LEU A 747 -12.58 5.83 5.59
CA LEU A 747 -12.93 4.71 6.46
C LEU A 747 -14.16 5.09 7.29
N PRO A 748 -15.16 4.21 7.42
CA PRO A 748 -16.26 4.52 8.32
C PRO A 748 -15.77 4.57 9.77
N LEU A 749 -16.40 5.44 10.57
CA LEU A 749 -16.11 5.49 11.99
C LEU A 749 -16.58 4.18 12.64
N ARG A 750 -15.77 3.60 13.51
CA ARG A 750 -16.18 2.43 14.30
C ARG A 750 -15.41 2.33 15.60
N VAL A 751 -16.01 1.63 16.55
CA VAL A 751 -15.33 1.21 17.78
C VAL A 751 -14.50 -0.03 17.50
N THR A 752 -13.21 0.04 17.79
CA THR A 752 -12.23 -1.03 17.58
C THR A 752 -12.07 -1.92 18.82
N THR A 753 -12.11 -1.35 20.01
CA THR A 753 -12.03 -2.07 21.29
C THR A 753 -12.88 -1.38 22.35
N ALA A 754 -13.44 -2.12 23.32
CA ALA A 754 -14.01 -1.56 24.54
C ALA A 754 -13.72 -2.41 25.77
N THR A 755 -13.50 -1.78 26.92
CA THR A 755 -13.19 -2.42 28.19
C THR A 755 -13.77 -1.64 29.39
N MET A 756 -13.86 -2.30 30.54
CA MET A 756 -14.07 -1.63 31.83
C MET A 756 -12.70 -1.26 32.41
N ALA A 757 -12.44 0.04 32.64
CA ALA A 757 -11.23 0.46 33.35
C ALA A 757 -11.39 0.29 34.86
N ASN A 758 -12.59 0.54 35.38
CA ASN A 758 -13.03 0.25 36.75
C ASN A 758 -14.57 0.33 36.80
N ALA A 759 -15.18 0.08 37.96
CA ALA A 759 -16.64 0.05 38.12
C ALA A 759 -17.36 1.34 37.66
N SER A 760 -16.71 2.50 37.66
CA SER A 760 -17.29 3.78 37.25
C SER A 760 -16.78 4.29 35.90
N THR A 761 -15.94 3.52 35.20
CA THR A 761 -15.27 4.00 33.98
C THR A 761 -15.24 2.93 32.90
N ILE A 762 -15.89 3.22 31.77
CA ILE A 762 -15.81 2.45 30.52
C ILE A 762 -14.87 3.17 29.56
N GLN A 763 -14.01 2.43 28.87
CA GLN A 763 -13.16 2.97 27.81
C GLN A 763 -13.38 2.22 26.51
N PHE A 764 -13.49 2.95 25.41
CA PHE A 764 -13.52 2.38 24.08
C PHE A 764 -12.65 3.19 23.11
N ARG A 765 -12.12 2.55 22.07
CA ARG A 765 -11.24 3.18 21.08
C ARG A 765 -11.94 3.28 19.74
N LEU A 766 -11.92 4.45 19.13
CA LEU A 766 -12.36 4.68 17.76
C LEU A 766 -11.17 4.61 16.80
N ASN A 767 -11.42 4.18 15.57
CA ASN A 767 -10.40 4.17 14.50
C ASN A 767 -10.05 5.59 13.99
N GLN A 768 -10.84 6.60 14.33
CA GLN A 768 -10.66 8.01 13.96
C GLN A 768 -11.05 8.90 15.15
N LEU A 769 -10.63 10.17 15.11
CA LEU A 769 -11.04 11.14 16.13
C LEU A 769 -12.55 11.41 16.02
N PRO A 770 -13.31 11.31 17.13
CA PRO A 770 -14.73 11.66 17.14
C PRO A 770 -14.95 13.17 17.10
N ASP A 771 -16.09 13.61 16.56
CA ASP A 771 -16.60 14.95 16.80
C ASP A 771 -16.96 15.08 18.30
N GLU A 772 -16.30 16.00 19.00
CA GLU A 772 -16.52 16.26 20.43
C GLU A 772 -17.99 16.56 20.76
N LYS A 773 -18.74 17.15 19.83
CA LYS A 773 -20.16 17.46 20.02
C LYS A 773 -21.01 16.19 20.02
N GLU A 774 -20.71 15.26 19.13
CA GLU A 774 -21.43 13.98 19.04
C GLU A 774 -21.21 13.14 20.30
N LEU A 775 -20.02 13.20 20.90
CA LEU A 775 -19.73 12.47 22.14
C LEU A 775 -20.63 12.87 23.32
N GLN A 776 -21.22 14.07 23.31
CA GLN A 776 -22.07 14.58 24.40
C GLN A 776 -23.50 14.01 24.37
N TYR A 777 -23.92 13.37 23.28
CA TYR A 777 -25.26 12.80 23.16
C TYR A 777 -25.31 11.41 23.83
N GLU A 778 -25.80 11.37 25.07
CA GLU A 778 -25.86 10.15 25.90
C GLU A 778 -26.63 8.98 25.25
N ASN A 779 -27.56 9.27 24.33
CA ASN A 779 -28.33 8.26 23.60
C ASN A 779 -27.48 7.40 22.65
N HIS A 780 -26.24 7.78 22.38
CA HIS A 780 -25.29 6.95 21.63
C HIS A 780 -24.78 5.76 22.43
N TYR A 781 -24.94 5.75 23.75
CA TYR A 781 -24.33 4.74 24.62
C TYR A 781 -25.39 3.99 25.42
N LEU A 782 -25.48 2.69 25.18
CA LEU A 782 -26.39 1.80 25.90
C LEU A 782 -25.60 0.71 26.63
N LEU A 783 -26.10 0.32 27.80
CA LEU A 783 -25.63 -0.84 28.54
C LEU A 783 -26.78 -1.83 28.66
N ASP A 784 -26.58 -3.06 28.18
CA ASP A 784 -27.61 -4.11 28.05
C ASP A 784 -28.89 -3.61 27.33
N GLY A 785 -28.70 -2.72 26.36
CA GLY A 785 -29.78 -2.12 25.55
C GLY A 785 -30.57 -1.01 26.26
N ALA A 786 -30.12 -0.51 27.41
CA ALA A 786 -30.72 0.63 28.10
C ALA A 786 -29.76 1.83 28.17
N PRO A 787 -30.26 3.09 28.14
CA PRO A 787 -29.42 4.27 28.31
C PRO A 787 -28.64 4.23 29.63
N MET A 788 -27.37 4.63 29.58
CA MET A 788 -26.51 4.72 30.77
C MET A 788 -26.73 6.03 31.53
N ASP A 789 -26.47 6.01 32.83
CA ASP A 789 -26.36 7.24 33.65
C ASP A 789 -24.90 7.73 33.61
N ILE A 790 -24.65 8.72 32.76
CA ILE A 790 -23.30 9.19 32.41
C ILE A 790 -23.00 10.50 33.14
N ALA A 791 -21.89 10.56 33.89
CA ALA A 791 -21.40 11.78 34.51
C ALA A 791 -20.58 12.64 33.53
N SER A 792 -19.76 12.01 32.69
CA SER A 792 -19.01 12.70 31.63
C SER A 792 -18.51 11.73 30.55
N VAL A 793 -18.33 12.25 29.35
CA VAL A 793 -17.62 11.58 28.25
C VAL A 793 -16.44 12.45 27.83
N THR A 794 -15.24 11.87 27.75
CA THR A 794 -14.00 12.56 27.36
C THR A 794 -13.21 11.72 26.37
N HIS A 795 -12.27 12.31 25.63
CA HIS A 795 -11.32 11.55 24.81
C HIS A 795 -9.89 12.07 25.00
N ASP A 796 -8.90 11.23 24.71
CA ASP A 796 -7.48 11.51 24.97
C ASP A 796 -6.72 12.15 23.78
N GLY A 797 -7.44 12.51 22.71
CA GLY A 797 -6.85 13.02 21.47
C GLY A 797 -6.18 11.96 20.59
N THR A 798 -6.28 10.67 20.94
CA THR A 798 -5.74 9.54 20.17
C THR A 798 -6.81 8.54 19.71
N GLY A 799 -8.08 8.89 19.91
CA GLY A 799 -9.25 8.08 19.56
C GLY A 799 -9.81 7.26 20.73
N THR A 800 -9.16 7.26 21.90
CA THR A 800 -9.73 6.62 23.10
C THR A 800 -10.77 7.53 23.73
N VAL A 801 -11.99 7.04 23.84
CA VAL A 801 -13.11 7.67 24.53
C VAL A 801 -13.29 7.01 25.90
N THR A 802 -13.43 7.84 26.94
CA THR A 802 -13.67 7.44 28.32
C THR A 802 -15.05 7.94 28.75
N ILE A 803 -15.94 7.01 29.10
CA ILE A 803 -17.24 7.26 29.71
C ILE A 803 -17.10 7.08 31.23
N ASN A 804 -17.31 8.16 31.98
CA ASN A 804 -17.43 8.11 33.43
C ASN A 804 -18.91 8.04 33.81
N LEU A 805 -19.29 7.02 34.56
CA LEU A 805 -20.65 6.78 35.01
C LEU A 805 -20.95 7.56 36.29
N SER A 806 -22.20 8.00 36.45
CA SER A 806 -22.65 8.71 37.66
C SER A 806 -22.60 7.82 38.91
N GLU A 807 -22.81 6.52 38.74
CA GLU A 807 -22.77 5.52 39.78
C GLU A 807 -21.93 4.31 39.32
N PRO A 808 -21.19 3.65 40.22
CA PRO A 808 -20.43 2.45 39.88
C PRO A 808 -21.37 1.31 39.47
N LEU A 809 -20.98 0.58 38.42
CA LEU A 809 -21.60 -0.68 38.05
C LEU A 809 -21.28 -1.77 39.07
N ASP A 810 -22.24 -2.67 39.24
CA ASP A 810 -22.01 -3.91 39.98
C ASP A 810 -21.00 -4.80 39.24
N TYR A 811 -20.40 -5.76 39.95
CA TYR A 811 -19.53 -6.74 39.30
C TYR A 811 -20.36 -7.69 38.44
N GLY A 812 -19.92 -7.91 37.21
CA GLY A 812 -20.67 -8.71 36.26
C GLY A 812 -20.30 -8.45 34.80
N ARG A 813 -21.08 -9.04 33.91
CA ARG A 813 -20.95 -8.93 32.45
C ARG A 813 -22.05 -8.00 31.94
N TYR A 814 -21.67 -7.11 31.02
CA TYR A 814 -22.56 -6.14 30.41
C TYR A 814 -22.34 -6.10 28.91
N THR A 815 -23.36 -5.76 28.13
CA THR A 815 -23.23 -5.49 26.69
C THR A 815 -23.19 -3.99 26.46
N LEU A 816 -22.06 -3.48 25.97
CA LEU A 816 -21.93 -2.08 25.56
C LEU A 816 -22.41 -1.93 24.12
N THR A 817 -23.37 -1.02 23.90
CA THR A 817 -23.75 -0.55 22.58
C THR A 817 -23.28 0.88 22.34
N VAL A 818 -22.57 1.13 21.24
CA VAL A 818 -22.21 2.48 20.78
C VAL A 818 -22.76 2.68 19.37
N THR A 819 -23.52 3.74 19.13
CA THR A 819 -24.20 4.01 17.86
C THR A 819 -24.09 5.48 17.47
N GLY A 820 -24.21 5.80 16.18
CA GLY A 820 -24.56 7.15 15.71
C GLY A 820 -23.51 8.25 15.88
N LEU A 821 -22.27 7.92 16.23
CA LEU A 821 -21.18 8.90 16.32
C LEU A 821 -20.72 9.36 14.93
N LEU A 822 -20.16 10.57 14.86
CA LEU A 822 -19.44 11.10 13.70
C LEU A 822 -17.97 11.36 14.03
N SER A 823 -17.09 11.25 13.03
CA SER A 823 -15.70 11.70 13.15
C SER A 823 -15.60 13.23 13.03
N VAL A 824 -14.44 13.80 13.39
CA VAL A 824 -14.15 15.24 13.19
C VAL A 824 -14.30 15.70 11.73
N ASP A 825 -14.15 14.77 10.78
CA ASP A 825 -14.28 15.01 9.34
C ASP A 825 -15.71 14.75 8.83
N GLY A 826 -16.66 14.47 9.74
CA GLY A 826 -18.07 14.25 9.41
C GLY A 826 -18.39 12.84 8.90
N VAL A 827 -17.48 11.87 9.09
CA VAL A 827 -17.72 10.48 8.66
C VAL A 827 -18.58 9.76 9.69
N ALA A 828 -19.69 9.18 9.24
CA ALA A 828 -20.62 8.49 10.11
C ALA A 828 -20.17 7.08 10.50
N MET A 829 -20.59 6.65 11.69
CA MET A 829 -20.48 5.27 12.12
C MET A 829 -21.41 4.37 11.29
N THR A 830 -20.84 3.36 10.62
CA THR A 830 -21.61 2.51 9.68
C THR A 830 -22.33 1.35 10.34
N ASP A 831 -21.86 0.89 11.50
CA ASP A 831 -22.46 -0.20 12.27
C ASP A 831 -22.42 0.11 13.76
N ASP A 832 -23.46 -0.30 14.49
CA ASP A 832 -23.48 -0.22 15.95
C ASP A 832 -22.43 -1.18 16.53
N TYR A 833 -21.58 -0.67 17.42
CA TYR A 833 -20.76 -1.54 18.26
C TYR A 833 -21.69 -2.20 19.26
N ASN A 834 -21.64 -3.53 19.41
CA ASN A 834 -22.50 -4.25 20.33
C ASN A 834 -21.78 -5.47 20.92
N ASN A 835 -20.88 -5.24 21.87
CA ASN A 835 -20.02 -6.28 22.43
C ASN A 835 -20.00 -6.25 23.96
N MET A 836 -19.63 -7.39 24.55
CA MET A 836 -19.55 -7.56 25.99
C MET A 836 -18.35 -6.79 26.60
N ILE A 837 -18.55 -6.25 27.80
CA ILE A 837 -17.53 -5.75 28.70
C ILE A 837 -17.73 -6.39 30.09
N VAL A 838 -16.67 -6.50 30.89
CA VAL A 838 -16.71 -7.23 32.17
C VAL A 838 -16.18 -6.34 33.29
N ASN A 839 -17.00 -6.10 34.32
CA ASN A 839 -16.58 -5.49 35.57
C ASN A 839 -16.14 -6.58 36.56
N THR A 840 -14.84 -6.77 36.67
CA THR A 840 -14.25 -7.86 37.47
C THR A 840 -14.28 -7.56 38.95
N VAL A 841 -14.39 -8.60 39.77
CA VAL A 841 -14.30 -8.51 41.22
C VAL A 841 -12.83 -8.29 41.61
N PRO A 842 -12.48 -7.28 42.44
CA PRO A 842 -11.14 -7.13 42.98
C PRO A 842 -10.69 -8.41 43.68
N PHE A 843 -9.44 -8.80 43.47
CA PHE A 843 -8.95 -10.04 44.05
C PHE A 843 -8.83 -9.93 45.59
N TYR A 844 -9.56 -10.77 46.33
CA TYR A 844 -9.51 -10.84 47.79
C TYR A 844 -9.45 -12.27 48.30
N ALA A 845 -8.88 -12.49 49.50
CA ALA A 845 -8.77 -13.82 50.09
C ALA A 845 -10.14 -14.47 50.32
N ASN A 846 -10.28 -15.77 50.06
CA ASN A 846 -11.49 -16.52 50.38
C ASN A 846 -11.84 -16.39 51.88
N LYS A 847 -13.06 -15.95 52.19
CA LYS A 847 -13.56 -15.75 53.57
C LYS A 847 -14.56 -16.81 54.03
N THR A 848 -15.25 -17.46 53.09
CA THR A 848 -16.48 -18.22 53.34
C THR A 848 -16.29 -19.72 53.18
N ILE A 849 -15.55 -20.16 52.16
CA ILE A 849 -15.39 -21.59 51.86
C ILE A 849 -14.44 -22.20 52.89
N LYS A 850 -14.92 -23.21 53.65
CA LYS A 850 -14.15 -23.91 54.69
C LYS A 850 -13.37 -25.10 54.17
N SER A 851 -13.94 -25.81 53.21
CA SER A 851 -13.24 -26.90 52.52
C SER A 851 -13.74 -27.04 51.09
N VAL A 852 -12.89 -27.59 50.24
CA VAL A 852 -13.19 -27.86 48.84
C VAL A 852 -12.91 -29.33 48.52
N THR A 853 -13.82 -29.95 47.78
CA THR A 853 -13.67 -31.29 47.23
C THR A 853 -14.01 -31.27 45.75
N ALA A 854 -13.43 -32.16 44.96
CA ALA A 854 -13.74 -32.30 43.54
C ALA A 854 -13.89 -33.77 43.18
N ILE A 855 -14.55 -34.04 42.04
CA ILE A 855 -14.71 -35.40 41.52
C ILE A 855 -13.35 -36.06 41.18
N GLY A 856 -12.36 -35.25 40.83
CA GLY A 856 -11.01 -35.65 40.47
C GLY A 856 -10.09 -34.43 40.34
N ALA A 857 -8.80 -34.67 40.16
CA ALA A 857 -7.82 -33.63 39.86
C ALA A 857 -6.62 -34.17 39.08
N GLN A 858 -6.08 -33.37 38.17
CA GLN A 858 -4.79 -33.60 37.53
C GLN A 858 -3.66 -33.54 38.58
N SER A 859 -2.65 -34.40 38.41
CA SER A 859 -1.42 -34.31 39.21
C SER A 859 -0.82 -32.89 39.15
N GLY A 860 -0.52 -32.31 40.32
CA GLY A 860 -0.01 -30.94 40.45
C GLY A 860 -1.07 -29.83 40.51
N ASN A 861 -2.34 -30.12 40.15
CA ASN A 861 -3.43 -29.14 40.13
C ASN A 861 -4.63 -29.58 40.99
N PRO A 862 -4.46 -29.78 42.32
CA PRO A 862 -5.50 -30.25 43.22
C PRO A 862 -6.63 -29.23 43.44
N ALA A 863 -7.78 -29.69 43.94
CA ALA A 863 -8.96 -28.86 44.20
C ALA A 863 -8.69 -27.69 45.16
N VAL A 864 -7.78 -27.84 46.13
CA VAL A 864 -7.43 -26.79 47.10
C VAL A 864 -6.87 -25.53 46.47
N ASN A 865 -6.30 -25.64 45.26
CA ASN A 865 -5.72 -24.49 44.56
C ASN A 865 -6.76 -23.42 44.22
N VAL A 866 -8.07 -23.74 44.16
CA VAL A 866 -9.09 -22.73 43.84
C VAL A 866 -9.47 -21.83 45.01
N ILE A 867 -8.91 -22.07 46.19
CA ILE A 867 -9.16 -21.26 47.39
C ILE A 867 -7.85 -20.86 48.09
N ASP A 868 -6.71 -20.95 47.39
CA ASP A 868 -5.38 -20.73 47.96
C ASP A 868 -4.92 -19.26 47.90
N GLY A 869 -5.72 -18.40 47.26
CA GLY A 869 -5.45 -16.99 47.08
C GLY A 869 -4.44 -16.70 45.96
N LYS A 870 -4.31 -17.57 44.94
CA LYS A 870 -3.36 -17.37 43.83
C LYS A 870 -3.98 -17.68 42.47
N LEU A 871 -4.08 -16.68 41.61
CA LEU A 871 -4.49 -16.88 40.21
C LEU A 871 -3.49 -17.69 39.38
N SER A 872 -2.25 -17.86 39.87
CA SER A 872 -1.20 -18.63 39.20
C SER A 872 -1.33 -20.15 39.37
N THR A 873 -2.08 -20.61 40.37
CA THR A 873 -2.38 -22.03 40.61
C THR A 873 -3.80 -22.32 40.14
N ARG A 874 -4.12 -23.60 39.94
CA ARG A 874 -5.43 -24.01 39.46
C ARG A 874 -5.82 -25.41 39.91
N TRP A 875 -7.11 -25.67 39.93
CA TRP A 875 -7.65 -27.02 39.82
C TRP A 875 -7.85 -27.35 38.34
N SER A 876 -7.51 -28.57 37.94
CA SER A 876 -7.75 -29.05 36.57
C SER A 876 -8.33 -30.46 36.57
N GLN A 877 -9.36 -30.70 35.76
CA GLN A 877 -9.94 -32.03 35.55
C GLN A 877 -10.50 -32.15 34.14
N GLU A 878 -10.15 -33.23 33.44
CA GLU A 878 -10.61 -33.49 32.07
C GLU A 878 -12.01 -34.13 32.04
N GLY A 879 -12.80 -33.78 31.02
CA GLY A 879 -14.08 -34.38 30.71
C GLY A 879 -15.26 -33.44 30.93
N LYS A 880 -16.46 -33.90 30.55
CA LYS A 880 -17.72 -33.18 30.80
C LYS A 880 -18.31 -33.54 32.16
N MET A 881 -19.18 -32.68 32.69
CA MET A 881 -19.86 -32.86 33.98
C MET A 881 -18.89 -33.12 35.15
N GLN A 882 -17.69 -32.55 35.09
CA GLN A 882 -16.74 -32.63 36.19
C GLN A 882 -17.15 -31.62 37.24
N TRP A 883 -17.11 -31.97 38.53
CA TRP A 883 -17.57 -31.05 39.56
C TRP A 883 -16.50 -30.72 40.58
N ILE A 884 -16.59 -29.49 41.07
CA ILE A 884 -15.90 -29.00 42.26
C ILE A 884 -16.94 -28.44 43.23
N GLN A 885 -16.78 -28.77 44.51
CA GLN A 885 -17.73 -28.50 45.58
C GLN A 885 -17.06 -27.73 46.71
N PHE A 886 -17.76 -26.71 47.19
CA PHE A 886 -17.38 -25.82 48.27
C PHE A 886 -18.30 -26.06 49.47
N ASP A 887 -17.74 -26.47 50.62
CA ASP A 887 -18.46 -26.52 51.90
C ASP A 887 -18.22 -25.23 52.68
N LEU A 888 -19.30 -24.52 53.00
CA LEU A 888 -19.29 -23.28 53.78
C LEU A 888 -19.17 -23.54 55.29
N GLY A 889 -19.24 -24.80 55.73
CA GLY A 889 -19.15 -25.25 57.13
C GLY A 889 -20.46 -25.16 57.90
N SER A 890 -21.38 -24.27 57.50
CA SER A 890 -22.73 -24.14 58.02
C SER A 890 -23.71 -23.72 56.92
N VAL A 891 -25.01 -23.85 57.16
CA VAL A 891 -26.02 -23.29 56.25
C VAL A 891 -25.95 -21.76 56.30
N GLN A 892 -25.83 -21.13 55.15
CA GLN A 892 -25.69 -19.69 54.93
C GLN A 892 -26.70 -19.25 53.87
N TYR A 893 -27.01 -17.95 53.81
CA TYR A 893 -27.70 -17.36 52.67
C TYR A 893 -26.67 -16.87 51.66
N ILE A 894 -26.76 -17.37 50.43
CA ILE A 894 -25.82 -17.07 49.34
C ILE A 894 -26.56 -16.37 48.19
N TYR A 895 -25.85 -15.54 47.44
CA TYR A 895 -26.44 -14.78 46.32
C TYR A 895 -25.55 -14.71 45.08
N ALA A 896 -24.28 -15.12 45.18
CA ALA A 896 -23.38 -15.16 44.04
C ALA A 896 -22.21 -16.13 44.28
N VAL A 897 -21.54 -16.50 43.19
CA VAL A 897 -20.20 -17.06 43.20
C VAL A 897 -19.27 -16.15 42.42
N ASP A 898 -18.03 -16.02 42.91
CA ASP A 898 -16.97 -15.28 42.24
C ASP A 898 -15.93 -16.30 41.74
N LEU A 899 -15.78 -16.47 40.43
CA LEU A 899 -14.92 -17.51 39.82
C LEU A 899 -13.89 -16.88 38.90
N ALA A 900 -12.66 -17.42 38.91
CA ALA A 900 -11.63 -17.13 37.92
C ALA A 900 -11.19 -18.41 37.22
N TRP A 901 -10.88 -18.29 35.93
CA TRP A 901 -10.62 -19.41 35.04
C TRP A 901 -9.20 -19.36 34.47
N TYR A 902 -8.58 -20.53 34.31
CA TYR A 902 -7.27 -20.62 33.68
C TYR A 902 -7.40 -20.32 32.19
N LEU A 903 -6.62 -19.35 31.69
CA LEU A 903 -6.72 -18.83 30.33
C LEU A 903 -8.13 -18.29 30.02
N GLY A 904 -8.83 -17.77 31.03
CA GLY A 904 -10.18 -17.20 30.92
C GLY A 904 -10.27 -16.00 29.97
N ASN A 905 -9.14 -15.39 29.59
CA ASN A 905 -9.05 -14.34 28.56
C ASN A 905 -8.89 -14.86 27.12
N THR A 906 -8.80 -16.18 26.95
CA THR A 906 -8.67 -16.82 25.62
C THR A 906 -9.58 -18.04 25.47
N ARG A 907 -10.25 -18.46 26.56
CA ARG A 907 -11.14 -19.62 26.62
C ARG A 907 -12.45 -19.26 27.29
N VAL A 908 -13.54 -19.76 26.72
CA VAL A 908 -14.84 -19.77 27.38
C VAL A 908 -15.01 -21.10 28.09
N ASN A 909 -15.38 -21.08 29.37
CA ASN A 909 -15.69 -22.26 30.16
C ASN A 909 -17.21 -22.38 30.30
N TYR A 910 -17.74 -23.59 30.09
CA TYR A 910 -19.17 -23.87 30.21
C TYR A 910 -19.44 -24.55 31.54
N PHE A 911 -20.41 -24.10 32.33
CA PHE A 911 -20.67 -24.67 33.64
C PHE A 911 -22.08 -24.41 34.18
N ASP A 912 -22.46 -25.19 35.19
CA ASP A 912 -23.69 -25.00 35.97
C ASP A 912 -23.34 -24.71 37.44
N ILE A 913 -24.18 -23.91 38.10
CA ILE A 913 -24.09 -23.59 39.52
C ILE A 913 -25.24 -24.27 40.25
N LYS A 914 -24.91 -25.14 41.21
CA LYS A 914 -25.90 -25.82 42.06
C LYS A 914 -25.57 -25.63 43.53
N CYS A 915 -26.57 -25.74 44.40
CA CYS A 915 -26.37 -25.71 45.84
C CYS A 915 -27.12 -26.81 46.60
N SER A 916 -26.74 -27.04 47.85
CA SER A 916 -27.36 -28.02 48.72
C SER A 916 -27.24 -27.63 50.20
N ILE A 917 -28.21 -28.02 51.02
CA ILE A 917 -28.17 -27.88 52.49
C ILE A 917 -27.54 -29.12 53.14
N ASP A 918 -27.83 -30.31 52.60
CA ASP A 918 -27.48 -31.61 53.19
C ASP A 918 -26.33 -32.33 52.45
N GLY A 919 -25.93 -31.84 51.27
CA GLY A 919 -24.92 -32.44 50.40
C GLY A 919 -25.44 -33.60 49.55
N MET A 920 -26.72 -33.96 49.70
CA MET A 920 -27.39 -35.07 49.01
C MET A 920 -28.38 -34.57 47.97
N THR A 921 -29.21 -33.59 48.35
CA THR A 921 -30.24 -33.00 47.49
C THR A 921 -29.74 -31.69 46.91
N TRP A 922 -29.72 -31.56 45.59
CA TRP A 922 -29.14 -30.42 44.89
C TRP A 922 -30.21 -29.59 44.19
N THR A 923 -30.14 -28.27 44.40
CA THR A 923 -30.96 -27.26 43.73
C THR A 923 -30.13 -26.56 42.67
N GLU A 924 -30.71 -26.34 41.49
CA GLU A 924 -30.10 -25.60 40.40
C GLU A 924 -30.25 -24.10 40.64
N LEU A 925 -29.15 -23.35 40.55
CA LEU A 925 -29.13 -21.90 40.72
C LEU A 925 -28.95 -21.19 39.40
N ASP A 926 -28.00 -21.66 38.60
CA ASP A 926 -27.78 -21.16 37.25
C ASP A 926 -27.30 -22.30 36.35
N MET A 927 -27.81 -22.36 35.13
CA MET A 927 -27.63 -23.49 34.22
C MET A 927 -27.19 -22.99 32.86
N ASP A 928 -26.34 -23.76 32.18
CA ASP A 928 -25.76 -23.41 30.88
C ASP A 928 -24.98 -22.08 30.91
N GLU A 929 -24.32 -21.79 32.03
CA GLU A 929 -23.55 -20.56 32.22
C GLU A 929 -22.20 -20.63 31.50
N THR A 930 -21.67 -19.46 31.15
CA THR A 930 -20.39 -19.32 30.45
C THR A 930 -19.49 -18.30 31.11
N SER A 931 -18.18 -18.55 31.15
CA SER A 931 -17.21 -17.50 31.48
C SER A 931 -17.12 -16.48 30.34
N SER A 932 -16.68 -15.26 30.63
CA SER A 932 -16.64 -14.19 29.61
C SER A 932 -15.74 -14.51 28.41
N GLY A 933 -14.65 -15.26 28.62
CA GLY A 933 -13.61 -15.40 27.60
C GLY A 933 -12.71 -14.17 27.48
N MET A 934 -12.90 -13.14 28.32
CA MET A 934 -12.23 -11.83 28.21
C MET A 934 -11.19 -11.55 29.30
N THR A 935 -11.22 -12.29 30.41
CA THR A 935 -10.36 -11.99 31.57
C THR A 935 -9.87 -13.24 32.30
N ASN A 936 -8.68 -13.15 32.89
CA ASN A 936 -8.17 -14.15 33.85
C ASN A 936 -8.51 -13.78 35.30
N GLU A 937 -9.06 -12.58 35.51
CA GLU A 937 -9.49 -12.09 36.81
C GLU A 937 -10.81 -12.73 37.23
N VAL A 938 -11.27 -12.36 38.43
CA VAL A 938 -12.45 -12.95 39.05
C VAL A 938 -13.73 -12.34 38.48
N GLU A 939 -14.61 -13.19 37.96
CA GLU A 939 -15.94 -12.85 37.46
C GLU A 939 -17.02 -13.20 38.48
N ARG A 940 -18.04 -12.35 38.64
CA ARG A 940 -19.19 -12.60 39.52
C ARG A 940 -20.37 -13.17 38.73
N TYR A 941 -20.96 -14.24 39.26
CA TYR A 941 -22.18 -14.86 38.77
C TYR A 941 -23.25 -14.81 39.87
N THR A 942 -24.27 -13.98 39.67
CA THR A 942 -25.34 -13.72 40.65
C THR A 942 -26.56 -14.58 40.39
N PHE A 943 -27.22 -15.02 41.46
CA PHE A 943 -28.49 -15.77 41.42
C PHE A 943 -29.40 -15.33 42.57
N ASP A 944 -30.66 -15.77 42.54
CA ASP A 944 -31.61 -15.47 43.62
C ASP A 944 -31.08 -15.93 44.99
N VAL A 945 -31.25 -15.09 46.01
CA VAL A 945 -30.78 -15.37 47.37
C VAL A 945 -31.35 -16.71 47.85
N THR A 946 -30.47 -17.65 48.19
CA THR A 946 -30.88 -19.01 48.59
C THR A 946 -30.12 -19.52 49.80
N LYS A 947 -30.69 -20.52 50.49
CA LYS A 947 -30.00 -21.20 51.59
C LYS A 947 -29.14 -22.35 51.07
N ALA A 948 -27.86 -22.34 51.43
CA ALA A 948 -26.93 -23.41 51.07
C ALA A 948 -25.87 -23.62 52.16
N ARG A 949 -25.45 -24.87 52.34
CA ARG A 949 -24.17 -25.20 52.98
C ARG A 949 -23.11 -25.58 51.95
N TYR A 950 -23.53 -26.26 50.88
CA TYR A 950 -22.66 -26.70 49.81
C TYR A 950 -23.02 -25.97 48.52
N VAL A 951 -22.00 -25.51 47.80
CA VAL A 951 -22.12 -24.98 46.44
C VAL A 951 -21.27 -25.86 45.54
N ARG A 952 -21.78 -26.23 44.36
CA ARG A 952 -21.07 -27.10 43.42
C ARG A 952 -21.14 -26.48 42.04
N ILE A 953 -19.98 -26.40 41.41
CA ILE A 953 -19.83 -25.97 40.02
C ILE A 953 -19.64 -27.23 39.19
N TYR A 954 -20.53 -27.46 38.23
CA TYR A 954 -20.41 -28.55 37.25
C TYR A 954 -19.86 -28.00 35.95
N CYS A 955 -18.62 -28.36 35.62
CA CYS A 955 -17.92 -27.85 34.45
C CYS A 955 -18.09 -28.81 33.26
N ASN A 956 -18.32 -28.22 32.09
CA ASN A 956 -18.67 -28.86 30.82
C ASN A 956 -17.66 -28.53 29.71
N CYS A 957 -16.37 -28.61 30.04
CA CYS A 957 -15.20 -28.31 29.19
C CYS A 957 -15.02 -26.81 28.86
N ALA A 958 -13.93 -26.50 28.16
CA ALA A 958 -13.63 -25.17 27.63
C ALA A 958 -13.76 -25.13 26.11
N SER A 959 -13.93 -23.95 25.53
CA SER A 959 -14.13 -23.74 24.08
C SER A 959 -13.05 -24.36 23.19
N THR A 960 -11.81 -24.49 23.70
CA THR A 960 -10.66 -25.01 22.95
C THR A 960 -10.07 -26.30 23.54
N SER A 961 -10.70 -26.89 24.57
CA SER A 961 -10.18 -28.13 25.17
C SER A 961 -11.23 -28.90 25.98
N THR A 962 -11.04 -30.20 26.12
CA THR A 962 -11.82 -31.08 27.01
C THR A 962 -11.58 -30.84 28.51
N TRP A 963 -10.63 -29.97 28.87
CA TRP A 963 -10.22 -29.70 30.23
C TRP A 963 -11.06 -28.61 30.89
N ASN A 964 -11.40 -28.81 32.15
CA ASN A 964 -11.95 -27.78 33.04
C ASN A 964 -10.82 -27.27 33.91
N SER A 965 -10.61 -25.97 34.00
CA SER A 965 -9.54 -25.42 34.81
C SER A 965 -9.93 -24.10 35.46
N MET A 966 -10.09 -24.13 36.78
CA MET A 966 -10.48 -23.00 37.60
C MET A 966 -9.27 -22.57 38.42
N THR A 967 -8.94 -21.29 38.39
CA THR A 967 -7.82 -20.74 39.17
C THR A 967 -8.28 -20.41 40.58
N GLU A 968 -9.46 -19.81 40.74
CA GLU A 968 -9.94 -19.30 42.03
C GLU A 968 -11.47 -19.27 42.14
N ALA A 969 -12.01 -19.42 43.35
CA ALA A 969 -13.45 -19.44 43.64
C ALA A 969 -13.78 -18.85 45.02
N ARG A 970 -14.88 -18.08 45.10
CA ARG A 970 -15.50 -17.62 46.35
C ARG A 970 -17.01 -17.80 46.28
N VAL A 971 -17.64 -17.94 47.45
CA VAL A 971 -19.10 -17.93 47.58
C VAL A 971 -19.50 -16.68 48.37
N CYS A 972 -20.36 -15.84 47.79
CA CYS A 972 -20.82 -14.62 48.41
C CYS A 972 -22.02 -14.91 49.33
N VAL A 973 -21.90 -14.51 50.60
CA VAL A 973 -22.91 -14.69 51.64
C VAL A 973 -23.51 -13.36 52.07
N VAL A 974 -24.71 -13.38 52.63
CA VAL A 974 -25.35 -12.21 53.24
C VAL A 974 -24.86 -12.04 54.69
N ASP A 975 -24.17 -10.94 54.99
CA ASP A 975 -23.49 -10.73 56.27
C ASP A 975 -24.41 -10.40 57.47
N ASP A 976 -25.69 -10.03 57.25
CA ASP A 976 -26.66 -9.76 58.35
C ASP A 976 -28.10 -10.13 57.96
N ILE A 977 -28.62 -11.23 58.50
CA ILE A 977 -29.95 -11.81 58.17
C ILE A 977 -31.09 -11.16 58.98
N ASN A 978 -30.78 -10.33 59.98
CA ASN A 978 -31.81 -9.75 60.88
C ASN A 978 -32.77 -8.73 60.23
N GLY A 979 -32.67 -8.48 58.92
CA GLY A 979 -33.59 -7.63 58.15
C GLY A 979 -34.22 -8.28 56.91
N ILE A 980 -33.87 -9.52 56.55
CA ILE A 980 -34.49 -10.19 55.39
C ILE A 980 -35.70 -10.97 55.87
N VAL A 981 -36.82 -10.26 56.03
CA VAL A 981 -38.14 -10.89 56.20
C VAL A 981 -38.57 -11.41 54.82
N SER A 982 -38.73 -12.72 54.66
CA SER A 982 -39.48 -13.26 53.52
C SER A 982 -40.90 -12.70 53.60
N ALA A 983 -41.41 -12.13 52.49
CA ALA A 983 -42.73 -11.52 52.39
C ALA A 983 -43.89 -12.54 52.46
N THR A 984 -43.92 -13.36 53.51
CA THR A 984 -45.00 -14.27 53.89
C THR A 984 -45.35 -14.18 55.37
N ASP A 985 -44.73 -13.28 56.14
CA ASP A 985 -44.98 -13.15 57.57
C ASP A 985 -45.65 -11.79 57.89
N ASP A 986 -46.77 -11.84 58.60
CA ASP A 986 -47.73 -10.74 58.86
C ASP A 986 -47.19 -9.61 59.78
N LYS A 987 -45.87 -9.36 59.80
CA LYS A 987 -45.19 -8.45 60.73
C LYS A 987 -44.63 -7.16 60.12
N LEU A 988 -45.16 -6.69 58.99
CA LEU A 988 -44.69 -5.47 58.29
C LEU A 988 -45.12 -4.12 58.93
N ASN A 989 -45.51 -4.09 60.21
CA ASN A 989 -45.97 -2.88 60.91
C ASN A 989 -45.03 -2.36 62.00
N ASP A 990 -43.76 -2.80 62.03
CA ASP A 990 -42.76 -2.33 63.00
C ASP A 990 -41.73 -1.40 62.31
N GLU A 991 -41.57 -0.17 62.82
CA GLU A 991 -40.67 0.88 62.29
C GLU A 991 -39.17 0.53 62.43
N SER A 992 -38.83 -0.67 62.92
CA SER A 992 -37.46 -1.13 63.15
C SER A 992 -36.88 -2.07 62.08
N VAL A 993 -37.62 -2.38 61.01
CA VAL A 993 -37.19 -3.33 59.96
C VAL A 993 -36.30 -2.65 58.91
N ARG A 994 -35.04 -3.07 58.79
CA ARG A 994 -34.12 -2.65 57.72
C ARG A 994 -34.38 -3.47 56.46
N VAL A 995 -34.70 -2.80 55.35
CA VAL A 995 -34.94 -3.44 54.05
C VAL A 995 -33.65 -3.41 53.24
N TYR A 996 -33.28 -4.55 52.66
CA TYR A 996 -32.12 -4.68 51.77
C TYR A 996 -32.59 -5.06 50.37
N ASP A 997 -31.95 -4.52 49.34
CA ASP A 997 -32.19 -4.98 47.97
C ASP A 997 -31.50 -6.33 47.69
N LEU A 998 -31.72 -6.89 46.50
CA LEU A 998 -31.12 -8.16 46.06
C LEU A 998 -29.58 -8.12 45.99
N LEU A 999 -28.97 -6.95 46.19
CA LEU A 999 -27.53 -6.70 46.19
C LEU A 999 -27.00 -6.50 47.63
N GLY A 1000 -27.84 -6.68 48.65
CA GLY A 1000 -27.46 -6.52 50.05
C GLY A 1000 -27.28 -5.07 50.50
N ARG A 1001 -27.74 -4.09 49.72
CA ARG A 1001 -27.67 -2.66 50.08
C ARG A 1001 -28.82 -2.27 50.96
N ASN A 1002 -28.55 -1.54 52.05
CA ASN A 1002 -29.59 -1.04 52.94
C ASN A 1002 -30.41 0.06 52.25
N ILE A 1003 -31.65 -0.23 51.90
CA ILE A 1003 -32.57 0.69 51.22
C ILE A 1003 -33.60 1.33 52.18
N SER A 1004 -33.35 1.28 53.49
CA SER A 1004 -34.28 1.78 54.53
C SER A 1004 -34.56 3.29 54.45
N ASN A 1005 -33.80 4.05 53.65
CA ASN A 1005 -33.98 5.49 53.45
C ASN A 1005 -34.86 5.85 52.24
N TYR A 1006 -35.29 4.87 51.43
CA TYR A 1006 -36.23 5.10 50.33
C TYR A 1006 -37.67 5.03 50.85
N GLN A 1007 -38.52 6.01 50.53
CA GLN A 1007 -39.96 5.91 50.80
C GLN A 1007 -40.58 4.84 49.90
N VAL A 1008 -40.62 3.59 50.39
CA VAL A 1008 -41.29 2.49 49.73
C VAL A 1008 -42.77 2.52 50.11
N THR A 1009 -43.63 2.86 49.16
CA THR A 1009 -45.08 2.71 49.34
C THR A 1009 -45.51 1.31 48.90
N SER A 1010 -46.56 0.76 49.53
CA SER A 1010 -47.04 -0.62 49.32
C SER A 1010 -47.44 -0.96 47.87
N SER A 1011 -47.53 0.04 46.99
CA SER A 1011 -47.76 -0.09 45.55
C SER A 1011 -46.49 -0.26 44.70
N GLN A 1012 -45.28 -0.20 45.30
CA GLN A 1012 -44.00 -0.27 44.59
C GLN A 1012 -43.30 -1.63 44.69
N ILE A 1013 -43.81 -2.58 45.48
CA ILE A 1013 -43.27 -3.93 45.55
C ILE A 1013 -43.94 -4.78 44.46
N ILE A 1014 -43.33 -4.81 43.28
CA ILE A 1014 -43.63 -5.81 42.25
C ILE A 1014 -42.48 -6.80 42.20
N ILE A 1015 -42.68 -7.97 42.82
CA ILE A 1015 -41.84 -9.15 42.56
C ILE A 1015 -42.38 -9.80 41.27
N LYS A 1016 -41.61 -9.79 40.19
CA LYS A 1016 -41.89 -10.71 39.08
C LYS A 1016 -40.64 -11.16 38.32
N LYS A 1017 -40.56 -12.49 38.20
CA LYS A 1017 -39.68 -13.29 37.35
C LYS A 1017 -39.46 -12.69 35.96
N GLY A 1018 -38.20 -12.66 35.54
CA GLY A 1018 -37.77 -12.48 34.16
C GLY A 1018 -37.32 -11.05 33.84
N ARG A 1019 -36.06 -10.94 33.39
CA ARG A 1019 -35.34 -9.73 32.96
C ARG A 1019 -36.22 -8.65 32.31
N LYS A 1020 -36.33 -7.49 32.97
CA LYS A 1020 -36.43 -6.07 32.48
C LYS A 1020 -37.17 -5.21 33.51
N VAL A 1021 -36.55 -4.13 33.97
CA VAL A 1021 -37.21 -3.07 34.76
C VAL A 1021 -37.43 -1.86 33.86
N PHE A 1022 -38.69 -1.44 33.69
CA PHE A 1022 -39.05 -0.11 33.18
C PHE A 1022 -39.63 0.71 34.34
N MET A 1023 -39.04 1.87 34.62
CA MET A 1023 -39.64 2.87 35.51
C MET A 1023 -40.59 3.78 34.71
N LYS A 1024 -41.84 3.93 35.17
CA LYS A 1024 -42.78 4.92 34.63
C LYS A 1024 -42.65 6.21 35.44
N LYS A 1025 -42.25 7.31 34.78
CA LYS A 1025 -42.18 8.67 35.35
C LYS A 1025 -43.58 9.19 35.69
N LYS A 1026 -43.67 9.97 36.77
CA LYS A 1026 -44.85 10.79 37.11
C LYS A 1026 -45.02 11.93 36.12
#